data_AF-A0A935I0Y5-F1
#
_entry.id   AF-A0A935I0Y5-F1
#
_cell.length_a   1.000
_cell.length_b   1.000
_cell.length_c   1.000
_cell.angle_alpha   90.00
_cell.angle_beta   90.00
_cell.angle_gamma   90.00
#
_symmetry.space_group_name_H-M   'P 1'
#
loop_
_entity.id
_entity.type
_entity.pdbx_description
1 polymer ?
#
loop_
_entity_poly.entity_id
_entity_poly.type
_entity_poly.pdbx_seq_one_letter_code
_entity_poly.pdbx_strand_id
1 'polypeptide(L)'
;MKFDHSYRTYTGGEVDTLRIFTSTDAGTTWSVLVTLEGSPIVGVGMTTRLPSSSSAPPTLASEWGTKAYALPVGTNKIKFTAISDFGNNLFLDNIKTKAILPITIDASTLSIDSPVGNTLVNGPTIAPKATFKNVGTTNMTSIPVTFKIRGPVNYTSTKTITTLNAGAQIQVIFDSTFVPNTLGSYIDSVYCEAATDGNRLNDTLVSAFNIINNPDYGTGTGGIFFANSIATGAPSKPEVCFADTSGGRTLCKNGVYFDSTVFTGTLDDGYWRLGGSNLGLPAGYKIRLNGVDYDSIFVSTNGILGLTFNTNLGDFSPEVLPSATHGVELYPFWKDLDLRTEAGPDSYVKVLVRGTRLYVYWLARTYNVGGPSADVVFFGASIELVNTATDSRIIYQYGDASKGTTASFVTAVNNNTLADHVIGLQSNNIQYIAYRQRITTLTAFGPMFANVGGAELAVEFGTNAATLNNKCATLNLKACLEVCPGDVATVSLYNTSCGLIDSRQVTVNGTSVPLSLAGVDNTPSQYYIKVSHKNSVTVWSNAITFTGYSASYDFTTGLTQVYGGNNLKNNGGTWCIITGDVNKDGTVDATDGSSVDNDAISGVEGSISGFPTDLNCDAFVDGSDLSAGDNNVAFGYFEDTPCPSPNDFVVKERVPGPFDGYIALPEQDKRSIDEINKTNIKNAK
;
A
#
# COMPACT_ATOMS: atom_id res chain seq x y z
N MET A 1 -45.40 -27.76 25.18
CA MET A 1 -46.03 -27.90 26.52
C MET A 1 -44.96 -27.76 27.58
N LYS A 2 -45.26 -27.09 28.69
CA LYS A 2 -44.42 -27.03 29.90
C LYS A 2 -45.26 -27.42 31.11
N PHE A 3 -44.66 -28.07 32.10
CA PHE A 3 -45.29 -28.35 33.38
C PHE A 3 -44.24 -28.46 34.48
N ASP A 4 -44.66 -28.19 35.71
CA ASP A 4 -43.87 -28.39 36.90
C ASP A 4 -44.25 -29.72 37.57
N HIS A 5 -43.28 -30.39 38.17
CA HIS A 5 -43.47 -31.66 38.85
C HIS A 5 -42.63 -31.75 40.11
N SER A 6 -43.09 -32.55 41.07
CA SER A 6 -42.32 -32.93 42.26
C SER A 6 -42.54 -34.40 42.59
N TYR A 7 -41.46 -35.14 42.78
CA TYR A 7 -41.49 -36.57 43.15
C TYR A 7 -40.22 -36.99 43.91
N ARG A 8 -40.37 -37.91 44.87
CA ARG A 8 -39.27 -38.64 45.51
C ARG A 8 -39.52 -40.14 45.42
N THR A 9 -38.54 -40.91 44.98
CA THR A 9 -38.65 -42.38 44.90
C THR A 9 -38.77 -43.00 46.29
N TYR A 10 -39.49 -44.12 46.40
CA TYR A 10 -39.51 -44.90 47.64
C TYR A 10 -38.22 -45.72 47.77
N THR A 11 -37.73 -45.94 48.99
CA THR A 11 -36.40 -46.53 49.24
C THR A 11 -36.33 -48.06 49.07
N GLY A 12 -37.46 -48.72 48.80
CA GLY A 12 -37.61 -50.17 48.68
C GLY A 12 -37.36 -50.77 47.29
N GLY A 13 -37.13 -49.92 46.27
CA GLY A 13 -36.86 -50.35 44.89
C GLY A 13 -38.04 -50.19 43.92
N GLU A 14 -39.18 -49.71 44.40
CA GLU A 14 -40.40 -49.40 43.66
C GLU A 14 -40.17 -48.26 42.67
N VAL A 15 -40.69 -48.40 41.43
CA VAL A 15 -40.51 -47.42 40.35
C VAL A 15 -41.86 -46.93 39.83
N ASP A 16 -42.41 -45.88 40.47
CA ASP A 16 -43.57 -45.19 39.91
C ASP A 16 -43.19 -44.55 38.55
N THR A 17 -44.17 -44.33 37.67
CA THR A 17 -43.94 -43.79 36.32
C THR A 17 -44.99 -42.75 35.93
N LEU A 18 -44.58 -41.67 35.29
CA LEU A 18 -45.46 -40.74 34.57
C LEU A 18 -45.34 -40.94 33.07
N ARG A 19 -46.43 -41.35 32.40
CA ARG A 19 -46.54 -41.35 30.94
C ARG A 19 -47.37 -40.17 30.46
N ILE A 20 -46.86 -39.46 29.45
CA ILE A 20 -47.59 -38.39 28.78
C ILE A 20 -47.94 -38.85 27.38
N PHE A 21 -49.21 -38.70 27.02
CA PHE A 21 -49.74 -39.05 25.71
C PHE A 21 -50.27 -37.83 24.98
N THR A 22 -50.20 -37.87 23.65
CA THR A 22 -50.82 -36.90 22.76
C THR A 22 -51.81 -37.59 21.83
N SER A 23 -52.89 -36.89 21.48
CA SER A 23 -53.87 -37.34 20.48
C SER A 23 -54.11 -36.22 19.47
N THR A 24 -54.29 -36.62 18.21
CA THR A 24 -54.67 -35.76 17.09
C THR A 24 -56.14 -35.95 16.68
N ASP A 25 -56.85 -36.91 17.29
CA ASP A 25 -58.20 -37.36 16.93
C ASP A 25 -59.20 -37.25 18.10
N ALA A 26 -59.04 -36.18 18.89
CA ALA A 26 -59.91 -35.82 20.02
C ALA A 26 -59.93 -36.84 21.17
N GLY A 27 -58.93 -37.71 21.24
CA GLY A 27 -58.74 -38.71 22.29
C GLY A 27 -59.21 -40.12 21.93
N THR A 28 -59.51 -40.37 20.65
CA THR A 28 -59.89 -41.71 20.14
C THR A 28 -58.69 -42.65 20.16
N THR A 29 -57.54 -42.19 19.68
CA THR A 29 -56.25 -42.89 19.78
C THR A 29 -55.23 -42.04 20.52
N TRP A 30 -54.23 -42.69 21.12
CA TRP A 30 -53.21 -42.04 21.94
C TRP A 30 -51.82 -42.56 21.61
N SER A 31 -50.88 -41.64 21.35
CA SER A 31 -49.46 -41.95 21.18
C SER A 31 -48.68 -41.49 22.41
N VAL A 32 -47.72 -42.29 22.87
CA VAL A 32 -46.83 -41.91 23.98
C VAL A 32 -45.89 -40.80 23.48
N LEU A 33 -45.91 -39.65 24.15
CA LEU A 33 -44.95 -38.56 23.94
C LEU A 33 -43.67 -38.80 24.74
N VAL A 34 -43.81 -39.17 26.02
CA VAL A 34 -42.67 -39.45 26.91
C VAL A 34 -43.10 -40.34 28.08
N THR A 35 -42.17 -41.16 28.56
CA THR A 35 -42.26 -41.94 29.80
C THR A 35 -41.18 -41.43 30.75
N LEU A 36 -41.57 -41.08 31.98
CA LEU A 36 -40.67 -40.61 33.03
C LEU A 36 -40.78 -41.54 34.24
N GLU A 37 -39.70 -42.24 34.54
CA GLU A 37 -39.64 -43.18 35.66
C GLU A 37 -39.12 -42.49 36.93
N GLY A 38 -39.50 -43.03 38.09
CA GLY A 38 -38.85 -42.73 39.35
C GLY A 38 -37.41 -43.24 39.36
N SER A 39 -36.51 -42.49 39.98
CA SER A 39 -35.08 -42.83 40.08
C SER A 39 -34.55 -42.56 41.48
N PRO A 40 -33.61 -43.36 42.01
CA PRO A 40 -32.92 -43.03 43.26
C PRO A 40 -32.06 -41.74 43.14
N ILE A 41 -31.83 -41.24 41.92
CA ILE A 41 -31.01 -40.06 41.65
C ILE A 41 -31.91 -38.84 41.38
N VAL A 42 -31.70 -37.76 42.14
CA VAL A 42 -32.39 -36.47 41.91
C VAL A 42 -32.00 -35.89 40.55
N GLY A 43 -33.00 -35.46 39.78
CA GLY A 43 -32.85 -34.91 38.43
C GLY A 43 -33.05 -35.94 37.31
N VAL A 44 -33.10 -37.23 37.62
CA VAL A 44 -33.31 -38.31 36.64
C VAL A 44 -34.78 -38.68 36.58
N GLY A 45 -35.30 -38.84 35.35
CA GLY A 45 -36.71 -39.16 35.12
C GLY A 45 -37.63 -38.06 35.67
N MET A 46 -38.50 -38.43 36.62
CA MET A 46 -39.37 -37.51 37.35
C MET A 46 -38.89 -37.17 38.77
N THR A 47 -37.79 -37.73 39.26
CA THR A 47 -37.31 -37.49 40.63
C THR A 47 -36.75 -36.08 40.79
N THR A 48 -37.32 -35.29 41.68
CA THR A 48 -36.85 -33.94 42.03
C THR A 48 -36.40 -33.82 43.47
N ARG A 49 -36.65 -34.85 44.29
CA ARG A 49 -36.41 -34.88 45.73
C ARG A 49 -35.72 -36.17 46.14
N LEU A 50 -34.94 -36.13 47.22
CA LEU A 50 -34.23 -37.30 47.76
C LEU A 50 -35.21 -38.44 48.10
N PRO A 51 -34.84 -39.72 47.84
CA PRO A 51 -35.68 -40.87 48.17
C PRO A 51 -36.09 -40.94 49.64
N SER A 52 -37.29 -41.45 49.92
CA SER A 52 -37.80 -41.60 51.28
C SER A 52 -38.80 -42.74 51.40
N SER A 53 -38.81 -43.42 52.54
CA SER A 53 -39.82 -44.43 52.90
C SER A 53 -41.18 -43.85 53.31
N SER A 54 -41.36 -42.53 53.22
CA SER A 54 -42.63 -41.86 53.51
C SER A 54 -43.04 -40.97 52.34
N SER A 55 -44.33 -40.69 52.21
CA SER A 55 -44.84 -39.69 51.28
C SER A 55 -45.09 -38.35 52.00
N ALA A 56 -44.73 -37.24 51.36
CA ALA A 56 -45.03 -35.89 51.86
C ALA A 56 -45.17 -34.93 50.67
N PRO A 57 -46.10 -33.95 50.72
CA PRO A 57 -46.17 -32.90 49.71
C PRO A 57 -44.89 -32.05 49.68
N PRO A 58 -44.56 -31.42 48.54
CA PRO A 58 -43.48 -30.44 48.49
C PRO A 58 -43.84 -29.19 49.29
N THR A 59 -42.87 -28.64 50.03
CA THR A 59 -42.98 -27.47 50.90
C THR A 59 -42.07 -26.33 50.47
N LEU A 60 -41.06 -26.60 49.65
CA LEU A 60 -40.12 -25.60 49.13
C LEU A 60 -40.16 -25.53 47.60
N ALA A 61 -39.90 -24.36 47.03
CA ALA A 61 -39.82 -24.17 45.58
C ALA A 61 -38.71 -25.03 44.93
N SER A 62 -37.61 -25.29 45.67
CA SER A 62 -36.50 -26.13 45.22
C SER A 62 -36.84 -27.62 45.08
N GLU A 63 -38.00 -28.05 45.59
CA GLU A 63 -38.47 -29.44 45.47
C GLU A 63 -39.23 -29.68 44.15
N TRP A 64 -39.51 -28.63 43.39
CA TRP A 64 -40.16 -28.69 42.08
C TRP A 64 -39.12 -28.60 40.95
N GLY A 65 -39.39 -29.32 39.85
CA GLY A 65 -38.65 -29.20 38.61
C GLY A 65 -39.58 -28.95 37.43
N THR A 66 -39.10 -28.31 36.37
CA THR A 66 -39.89 -28.04 35.15
C THR A 66 -39.47 -28.98 34.02
N LYS A 67 -40.44 -29.57 33.32
CA LYS A 67 -40.21 -30.28 32.05
C LYS A 67 -40.87 -29.53 30.89
N ALA A 68 -40.22 -29.58 29.72
CA ALA A 68 -40.72 -28.97 28.50
C ALA A 68 -40.63 -29.95 27.34
N TYR A 69 -41.74 -30.11 26.60
CA TYR A 69 -41.82 -30.99 25.44
C TYR A 69 -42.47 -30.26 24.26
N ALA A 70 -41.91 -30.43 23.06
CA ALA A 70 -42.58 -30.09 21.82
C ALA A 70 -43.79 -31.03 21.64
N LEU A 71 -44.92 -30.49 21.19
CA LEU A 71 -46.09 -31.30 20.86
C LEU A 71 -46.07 -31.62 19.37
N PRO A 72 -46.40 -32.85 18.95
CA PRO A 72 -46.59 -33.17 17.54
C PRO A 72 -47.64 -32.25 16.90
N VAL A 73 -47.43 -31.90 15.63
CA VAL A 73 -48.38 -31.09 14.86
C VAL A 73 -49.76 -31.76 14.86
N GLY A 74 -50.80 -30.95 15.07
CA GLY A 74 -52.20 -31.43 15.13
C GLY A 74 -52.63 -32.01 16.49
N THR A 75 -51.77 -32.00 17.53
CA THR A 75 -52.18 -32.42 18.88
C THR A 75 -53.36 -31.58 19.38
N ASN A 76 -54.49 -32.22 19.68
CA ASN A 76 -55.70 -31.57 20.19
C ASN A 76 -56.13 -32.05 21.59
N LYS A 77 -55.54 -33.14 22.10
CA LYS A 77 -55.66 -33.59 23.49
C LYS A 77 -54.31 -34.06 24.03
N ILE A 78 -54.10 -33.87 25.33
CA ILE A 78 -52.93 -34.34 26.08
C ILE A 78 -53.45 -35.10 27.31
N LYS A 79 -52.85 -36.24 27.62
CA LYS A 79 -53.20 -37.06 28.78
C LYS A 79 -51.96 -37.37 29.59
N PHE A 80 -52.04 -37.16 30.90
CA PHE A 80 -51.05 -37.58 31.87
C PHE A 80 -51.54 -38.85 32.55
N THR A 81 -50.70 -39.87 32.64
CA THR A 81 -51.02 -41.15 33.28
C THR A 81 -49.92 -41.47 34.27
N ALA A 82 -50.22 -41.31 35.55
CA ALA A 82 -49.37 -41.77 36.64
C ALA A 82 -49.66 -43.26 36.88
N ILE A 83 -48.61 -44.07 36.89
CA ILE A 83 -48.64 -45.51 37.14
C ILE A 83 -47.84 -45.71 38.43
N SER A 84 -48.51 -46.15 39.49
CA SER A 84 -47.83 -46.41 40.76
C SER A 84 -47.36 -47.85 40.83
N ASP A 85 -46.16 -48.04 41.38
CA ASP A 85 -45.56 -49.34 41.72
C ASP A 85 -45.44 -49.46 43.25
N PHE A 86 -46.45 -48.99 43.98
CA PHE A 86 -46.44 -48.88 45.45
C PHE A 86 -45.40 -47.90 46.04
N GLY A 87 -44.85 -46.98 45.23
CA GLY A 87 -43.91 -45.97 45.69
C GLY A 87 -44.58 -44.75 46.36
N ASN A 88 -44.12 -43.55 46.02
CA ASN A 88 -44.53 -42.29 46.67
C ASN A 88 -45.44 -41.44 45.77
N ASN A 89 -46.01 -40.36 46.32
CA ASN A 89 -46.89 -39.48 45.57
C ASN A 89 -46.14 -38.60 44.55
N LEU A 90 -46.67 -38.53 43.32
CA LEU A 90 -46.26 -37.59 42.28
C LEU A 90 -47.18 -36.36 42.30
N PHE A 91 -46.58 -35.17 42.29
CA PHE A 91 -47.28 -33.88 42.24
C PHE A 91 -47.00 -33.19 40.90
N LEU A 92 -48.04 -32.63 40.27
CA LEU A 92 -47.95 -31.89 39.00
C LEU A 92 -48.63 -30.52 39.16
N ASP A 93 -48.02 -29.50 38.58
CA ASP A 93 -48.55 -28.12 38.59
C ASP A 93 -48.16 -27.35 37.32
N ASN A 94 -48.71 -26.16 37.12
CA ASN A 94 -48.35 -25.21 36.05
C ASN A 94 -48.33 -25.81 34.63
N ILE A 95 -49.26 -26.73 34.35
CA ILE A 95 -49.38 -27.35 33.02
C ILE A 95 -49.85 -26.29 32.01
N LYS A 96 -48.97 -25.89 31.08
CA LYS A 96 -49.19 -24.82 30.09
C LYS A 96 -48.88 -25.28 28.66
N THR A 97 -49.71 -24.86 27.71
CA THR A 97 -49.50 -25.05 26.26
C THR A 97 -49.40 -23.68 25.55
N LYS A 98 -48.63 -23.60 24.46
CA LYS A 98 -48.55 -22.43 23.57
C LYS A 98 -48.89 -22.90 22.17
N ALA A 99 -49.98 -22.38 21.61
CA ALA A 99 -50.31 -22.59 20.20
C ALA A 99 -49.40 -21.72 19.31
N ILE A 100 -48.97 -22.26 18.18
CA ILE A 100 -48.35 -21.50 17.09
C ILE A 100 -49.40 -21.48 15.98
N LEU A 101 -50.09 -20.35 15.81
CA LEU A 101 -50.98 -20.15 14.66
C LEU A 101 -50.12 -19.77 13.45
N PRO A 102 -50.44 -20.25 12.23
CA PRO A 102 -49.73 -19.82 11.03
C PRO A 102 -49.96 -18.32 10.80
N ILE A 103 -48.88 -17.56 10.66
CA ILE A 103 -48.93 -16.13 10.34
C ILE A 103 -49.16 -16.02 8.82
N THR A 104 -50.31 -15.48 8.43
CA THR A 104 -50.74 -15.42 7.01
C THR A 104 -50.35 -14.13 6.30
N ILE A 105 -50.16 -13.04 7.04
CA ILE A 105 -49.72 -11.73 6.56
C ILE A 105 -48.50 -11.34 7.39
N ASP A 106 -47.34 -11.21 6.76
CA ASP A 106 -46.06 -10.91 7.43
C ASP A 106 -45.10 -10.27 6.42
N ALA A 107 -44.94 -8.95 6.53
CA ALA A 107 -44.01 -8.14 5.77
C ALA A 107 -42.77 -7.90 6.64
N SER A 108 -41.61 -8.31 6.16
CA SER A 108 -40.35 -8.07 6.85
C SER A 108 -39.48 -7.09 6.10
N THR A 109 -38.78 -6.22 6.84
CA THR A 109 -37.59 -5.54 6.34
C THR A 109 -36.43 -6.53 6.32
N LEU A 110 -35.93 -6.87 5.13
CA LEU A 110 -34.88 -7.87 4.95
C LEU A 110 -33.47 -7.27 5.02
N SER A 111 -33.27 -6.09 4.43
CA SER A 111 -31.97 -5.39 4.45
C SER A 111 -32.10 -3.89 4.21
N ILE A 112 -31.12 -3.14 4.73
CA ILE A 112 -30.81 -1.77 4.31
C ILE A 112 -29.67 -1.89 3.29
N ASP A 113 -29.93 -1.47 2.06
CA ASP A 113 -29.01 -1.68 0.93
C ASP A 113 -28.21 -0.41 0.61
N SER A 114 -28.74 0.78 0.93
CA SER A 114 -28.06 2.06 0.77
C SER A 114 -28.73 3.15 1.62
N PRO A 115 -27.97 4.07 2.23
CA PRO A 115 -26.50 4.04 2.35
C PRO A 115 -26.01 2.93 3.30
N VAL A 116 -24.74 2.52 3.15
CA VAL A 116 -24.07 1.55 4.03
C VAL A 116 -22.60 1.94 4.20
N GLY A 117 -22.01 1.67 5.37
CA GLY A 117 -20.59 1.92 5.61
C GLY A 117 -20.23 3.41 5.63
N ASN A 118 -19.36 3.86 4.72
CA ASN A 118 -18.90 5.24 4.66
C ASN A 118 -19.31 5.89 3.32
N THR A 119 -19.79 7.14 3.38
CA THR A 119 -20.08 7.99 2.23
C THR A 119 -19.27 9.28 2.32
N LEU A 120 -18.93 9.88 1.18
CA LEU A 120 -18.15 11.11 1.13
C LEU A 120 -19.02 12.35 1.36
N VAL A 121 -18.46 13.30 2.11
CA VAL A 121 -19.06 14.62 2.28
C VAL A 121 -19.11 15.35 0.94
N ASN A 122 -20.20 16.09 0.70
CA ASN A 122 -20.49 16.81 -0.55
C ASN A 122 -20.52 15.90 -1.80
N GLY A 123 -20.74 14.60 -1.62
CA GLY A 123 -21.04 13.68 -2.72
C GLY A 123 -22.41 13.94 -3.36
N PRO A 124 -22.75 13.21 -4.44
CA PRO A 124 -24.08 13.25 -5.04
C PRO A 124 -25.19 12.95 -4.03
N THR A 125 -26.40 13.43 -4.30
CA THR A 125 -27.58 13.04 -3.52
C THR A 125 -27.75 11.53 -3.50
N ILE A 126 -28.06 10.98 -2.33
CA ILE A 126 -28.31 9.55 -2.14
C ILE A 126 -29.81 9.30 -2.27
N ALA A 127 -30.16 8.25 -3.02
CA ALA A 127 -31.47 7.62 -2.99
C ALA A 127 -31.38 6.36 -2.11
N PRO A 128 -31.88 6.39 -0.86
CA PRO A 128 -31.82 5.23 0.02
C PRO A 128 -32.54 4.02 -0.60
N LYS A 129 -32.08 2.82 -0.22
CA LYS A 129 -32.58 1.55 -0.74
C LYS A 129 -32.71 0.54 0.38
N ALA A 130 -33.80 -0.21 0.35
CA ALA A 130 -34.01 -1.33 1.27
C ALA A 130 -34.78 -2.45 0.57
N THR A 131 -34.51 -3.68 0.98
CA THR A 131 -35.21 -4.86 0.49
C THR A 131 -36.22 -5.35 1.53
N PHE A 132 -37.43 -5.65 1.07
CA PHE A 132 -38.54 -6.15 1.86
C PHE A 132 -38.92 -7.54 1.38
N LYS A 133 -39.42 -8.39 2.28
CA LYS A 133 -39.85 -9.75 1.96
C LYS A 133 -41.19 -10.07 2.61
N ASN A 134 -42.08 -10.68 1.84
CA ASN A 134 -43.27 -11.30 2.38
C ASN A 134 -42.90 -12.70 2.88
N VAL A 135 -42.89 -12.87 4.21
CA VAL A 135 -42.62 -14.17 4.84
C VAL A 135 -43.93 -14.87 5.27
N GLY A 136 -45.06 -14.20 5.07
CA GLY A 136 -46.40 -14.76 5.23
C GLY A 136 -46.80 -15.64 4.05
N THR A 137 -47.97 -16.26 4.17
CA THR A 137 -48.51 -17.19 3.17
C THR A 137 -49.50 -16.55 2.19
N THR A 138 -49.84 -15.27 2.37
CA THR A 138 -50.81 -14.55 1.53
C THR A 138 -50.13 -13.42 0.76
N ASN A 139 -50.52 -13.18 -0.48
CA ASN A 139 -50.06 -12.01 -1.24
C ASN A 139 -50.52 -10.72 -0.55
N MET A 140 -49.62 -9.75 -0.44
CA MET A 140 -49.89 -8.45 0.17
C MET A 140 -49.94 -7.37 -0.91
N THR A 141 -50.72 -6.33 -0.68
CA THR A 141 -50.80 -5.16 -1.56
C THR A 141 -50.79 -3.88 -0.74
N SER A 142 -50.41 -2.78 -1.37
CA SER A 142 -50.41 -1.44 -0.77
C SER A 142 -49.68 -1.36 0.58
N ILE A 143 -48.46 -1.91 0.65
CA ILE A 143 -47.66 -1.92 1.88
C ILE A 143 -46.89 -0.59 1.96
N PRO A 144 -47.20 0.30 2.92
CA PRO A 144 -46.40 1.49 3.16
C PRO A 144 -45.05 1.09 3.71
N VAL A 145 -43.98 1.69 3.18
CA VAL A 145 -42.62 1.51 3.66
C VAL A 145 -41.98 2.87 3.83
N THR A 146 -41.26 3.07 4.93
CA THR A 146 -40.63 4.35 5.26
C THR A 146 -39.16 4.14 5.57
N PHE A 147 -38.31 4.96 4.97
CA PHE A 147 -36.89 5.03 5.26
C PHE A 147 -36.61 6.36 5.95
N LYS A 148 -35.90 6.33 7.08
CA LYS A 148 -35.44 7.53 7.80
C LYS A 148 -33.94 7.46 8.01
N ILE A 149 -33.29 8.61 7.86
CA ILE A 149 -31.90 8.82 8.23
C ILE A 149 -31.90 9.86 9.35
N ARG A 150 -31.26 9.56 10.47
CA ARG A 150 -31.09 10.48 11.60
C ARG A 150 -29.61 10.78 11.83
N GLY A 151 -29.28 12.04 12.03
CA GLY A 151 -27.90 12.47 12.27
C GLY A 151 -27.78 13.98 12.16
N PRO A 152 -26.58 14.49 11.79
CA PRO A 152 -26.39 15.91 11.51
C PRO A 152 -27.35 16.48 10.45
N VAL A 153 -27.73 15.66 9.47
CA VAL A 153 -28.79 15.95 8.47
C VAL A 153 -29.83 14.83 8.52
N ASN A 154 -31.09 15.21 8.63
CA ASN A 154 -32.18 14.23 8.71
C ASN A 154 -32.85 14.05 7.34
N TYR A 155 -33.31 12.83 7.06
CA TYR A 155 -34.09 12.51 5.88
C TYR A 155 -35.23 11.56 6.22
N THR A 156 -36.33 11.67 5.48
CA THR A 156 -37.46 10.74 5.55
C THR A 156 -38.12 10.66 4.19
N SER A 157 -38.40 9.44 3.72
CA SER A 157 -39.21 9.19 2.54
C SER A 157 -40.09 7.98 2.76
N THR A 158 -41.31 8.06 2.28
CA THR A 158 -42.29 6.97 2.33
C THR A 158 -42.66 6.57 0.91
N LYS A 159 -42.66 5.27 0.66
CA LYS A 159 -43.09 4.64 -0.60
C LYS A 159 -44.17 3.61 -0.30
N THR A 160 -44.79 3.10 -1.36
CA THR A 160 -45.78 2.03 -1.26
C THR A 160 -45.38 0.88 -2.17
N ILE A 161 -45.21 -0.30 -1.61
CA ILE A 161 -45.10 -1.54 -2.39
C ILE A 161 -46.51 -1.88 -2.86
N THR A 162 -46.73 -1.83 -4.16
CA THR A 162 -48.06 -2.06 -4.77
C THR A 162 -48.52 -3.50 -4.56
N THR A 163 -47.64 -4.48 -4.81
CA THR A 163 -47.89 -5.91 -4.61
C THR A 163 -46.61 -6.62 -4.16
N LEU A 164 -46.73 -7.51 -3.18
CA LEU A 164 -45.66 -8.41 -2.74
C LEU A 164 -46.23 -9.82 -2.51
N ASN A 165 -45.97 -10.72 -3.46
CA ASN A 165 -46.47 -12.09 -3.42
C ASN A 165 -45.87 -12.87 -2.24
N ALA A 166 -46.59 -13.89 -1.75
CA ALA A 166 -46.11 -14.76 -0.68
C ALA A 166 -44.72 -15.35 -1.00
N GLY A 167 -43.77 -15.23 -0.07
CA GLY A 167 -42.38 -15.66 -0.24
C GLY A 167 -41.50 -14.74 -1.10
N ALA A 168 -42.05 -13.76 -1.82
CA ALA A 168 -41.30 -12.86 -2.69
C ALA A 168 -40.59 -11.74 -1.93
N GLN A 169 -39.55 -11.18 -2.55
CA GLN A 169 -38.82 -10.02 -2.07
C GLN A 169 -38.78 -8.90 -3.12
N ILE A 170 -38.69 -7.66 -2.67
CA ILE A 170 -38.62 -6.48 -3.54
C ILE A 170 -37.67 -5.44 -2.94
N GLN A 171 -36.81 -4.85 -3.77
CA GLN A 171 -36.04 -3.68 -3.39
C GLN A 171 -36.83 -2.41 -3.71
N VAL A 172 -36.90 -1.49 -2.75
CA VAL A 172 -37.53 -0.18 -2.90
C VAL A 172 -36.44 0.88 -2.94
N ILE A 173 -36.50 1.75 -3.95
CA ILE A 173 -35.68 2.95 -4.06
C ILE A 173 -36.52 4.13 -3.56
N PHE A 174 -36.01 4.83 -2.54
CA PHE A 174 -36.66 5.99 -1.92
C PHE A 174 -36.26 7.30 -2.62
N ASP A 175 -36.82 8.44 -2.20
CA ASP A 175 -36.56 9.72 -2.84
C ASP A 175 -35.08 10.14 -2.78
N SER A 176 -34.53 10.60 -3.91
CA SER A 176 -33.12 11.01 -4.02
C SER A 176 -32.86 12.42 -3.47
N THR A 177 -33.26 12.70 -2.23
CA THR A 177 -33.18 14.05 -1.64
C THR A 177 -32.22 14.17 -0.47
N PHE A 178 -31.62 13.07 -0.01
CA PHE A 178 -30.60 13.13 1.03
C PHE A 178 -29.28 13.66 0.45
N VAL A 179 -28.81 14.81 0.92
CA VAL A 179 -27.54 15.42 0.52
C VAL A 179 -26.49 15.16 1.61
N PRO A 180 -25.40 14.45 1.34
CA PRO A 180 -24.40 14.12 2.34
C PRO A 180 -23.41 15.29 2.58
N ASN A 181 -23.87 16.45 3.03
CA ASN A 181 -23.03 17.68 3.12
C ASN A 181 -22.38 17.94 4.49
N THR A 182 -22.66 17.12 5.50
CA THR A 182 -22.16 17.32 6.86
C THR A 182 -21.49 16.05 7.35
N LEU A 183 -20.29 16.18 7.92
CA LEU A 183 -19.54 15.05 8.48
C LEU A 183 -20.23 14.49 9.73
N GLY A 184 -20.11 13.18 9.95
CA GLY A 184 -20.56 12.55 11.20
C GLY A 184 -21.17 11.16 11.01
N SER A 185 -21.63 10.58 12.10
CA SER A 185 -22.35 9.29 12.11
C SER A 185 -23.84 9.50 11.96
N TYR A 186 -24.47 8.61 11.19
CA TYR A 186 -25.89 8.61 10.86
C TYR A 186 -26.49 7.25 11.16
N ILE A 187 -27.75 7.25 11.55
CA ILE A 187 -28.54 6.05 11.83
C ILE A 187 -29.64 5.95 10.79
N ASP A 188 -29.64 4.84 10.06
CA ASP A 188 -30.71 4.47 9.15
C ASP A 188 -31.73 3.65 9.89
N SER A 189 -33.01 3.97 9.72
CA SER A 189 -34.11 3.12 10.16
C SER A 189 -35.09 2.95 9.01
N VAL A 190 -35.34 1.72 8.61
CA VAL A 190 -36.35 1.38 7.61
C VAL A 190 -37.42 0.51 8.26
N TYR A 191 -38.68 0.77 7.91
CA TYR A 191 -39.77 -0.06 8.38
C TYR A 191 -40.91 -0.20 7.37
N CYS A 192 -41.64 -1.32 7.45
CA CYS A 192 -42.89 -1.56 6.73
C CYS A 192 -44.10 -1.52 7.67
N GLU A 193 -45.26 -1.08 7.15
CA GLU A 193 -46.48 -0.89 7.93
C GLU A 193 -47.67 -1.65 7.30
N ALA A 194 -47.56 -2.97 7.16
CA ALA A 194 -48.67 -3.78 6.67
C ALA A 194 -49.85 -3.73 7.68
N ALA A 195 -51.05 -3.36 7.21
CA ALA A 195 -52.20 -3.02 8.06
C ALA A 195 -52.71 -4.13 9.00
N THR A 196 -52.21 -5.36 8.84
CA THR A 196 -52.53 -6.52 9.69
C THR A 196 -51.34 -7.48 9.79
N ASP A 197 -50.13 -6.95 9.93
CA ASP A 197 -48.92 -7.77 10.11
C ASP A 197 -49.03 -8.64 11.38
N GLY A 198 -48.87 -9.96 11.22
CA GLY A 198 -48.91 -10.91 12.31
C GLY A 198 -47.59 -11.05 13.09
N ASN A 199 -46.50 -10.46 12.62
CA ASN A 199 -45.20 -10.47 13.31
C ASN A 199 -44.46 -9.13 13.24
N ARG A 200 -44.89 -8.17 14.06
CA ARG A 200 -44.30 -6.83 14.09
C ARG A 200 -42.83 -6.72 14.51
N LEU A 201 -42.20 -7.83 14.90
CA LEU A 201 -40.80 -7.83 15.34
C LEU A 201 -39.80 -7.75 14.18
N ASN A 202 -40.23 -8.06 12.95
CA ASN A 202 -39.38 -8.03 11.76
C ASN A 202 -39.71 -6.85 10.82
N ASP A 203 -40.62 -5.96 11.24
CA ASP A 203 -41.07 -4.80 10.47
C ASP A 203 -40.00 -3.72 10.34
N THR A 204 -39.01 -3.69 11.24
CA THR A 204 -38.03 -2.60 11.34
C THR A 204 -36.60 -3.13 11.34
N LEU A 205 -35.76 -2.51 10.51
CA LEU A 205 -34.32 -2.64 10.59
C LEU A 205 -33.68 -1.27 10.89
N VAL A 206 -32.59 -1.33 11.64
CA VAL A 206 -31.75 -0.17 11.94
C VAL A 206 -30.32 -0.51 11.53
N SER A 207 -29.65 0.44 10.90
CA SER A 207 -28.23 0.37 10.54
C SER A 207 -27.57 1.72 10.86
N ALA A 208 -26.26 1.77 10.70
CA ALA A 208 -25.49 3.01 10.77
C ALA A 208 -24.56 3.13 9.56
N PHE A 209 -24.32 4.38 9.18
CA PHE A 209 -23.30 4.75 8.20
C PHE A 209 -22.64 6.07 8.64
N ASN A 210 -21.48 6.39 8.06
CA ASN A 210 -20.77 7.64 8.33
C ASN A 210 -20.65 8.49 7.07
N ILE A 211 -20.77 9.81 7.22
CA ILE A 211 -20.27 10.76 6.23
C ILE A 211 -18.88 11.20 6.66
N ILE A 212 -17.90 10.92 5.81
CA ILE A 212 -16.48 11.17 6.04
C ILE A 212 -15.93 12.15 5.01
N ASN A 213 -14.77 12.73 5.29
CA ASN A 213 -14.06 13.54 4.31
C ASN A 213 -13.57 12.66 3.15
N ASN A 214 -13.17 13.25 2.02
CA ASN A 214 -12.50 12.45 0.99
C ASN A 214 -11.20 11.88 1.58
N PRO A 215 -11.05 10.55 1.62
CA PRO A 215 -9.88 9.93 2.20
C PRO A 215 -8.60 10.22 1.43
N ASP A 216 -8.72 10.59 0.16
CA ASP A 216 -7.62 10.58 -0.80
C ASP A 216 -7.07 11.98 -1.15
N TYR A 217 -7.77 13.04 -0.71
CA TYR A 217 -7.29 14.42 -0.74
C TYR A 217 -8.02 15.25 0.31
N GLY A 218 -7.39 16.32 0.79
CA GLY A 218 -8.02 17.16 1.81
C GLY A 218 -7.11 18.21 2.41
N THR A 219 -7.51 18.69 3.58
CA THR A 219 -6.83 19.74 4.36
C THR A 219 -6.54 19.24 5.77
N GLY A 220 -5.39 19.63 6.29
CA GLY A 220 -5.03 19.47 7.69
C GLY A 220 -5.11 20.79 8.44
N THR A 221 -4.57 20.79 9.65
CA THR A 221 -4.50 21.98 10.50
C THR A 221 -3.59 23.03 9.86
N GLY A 222 -4.00 24.30 9.91
CA GLY A 222 -3.19 25.42 9.40
C GLY A 222 -3.06 25.48 7.88
N GLY A 223 -3.92 24.80 7.12
CA GLY A 223 -4.02 24.98 5.66
C GLY A 223 -2.99 24.23 4.82
N ILE A 224 -2.37 23.18 5.36
CA ILE A 224 -1.67 22.19 4.52
C ILE A 224 -2.71 21.30 3.83
N PHE A 225 -2.54 21.10 2.54
CA PHE A 225 -3.34 20.20 1.73
C PHE A 225 -2.56 18.94 1.41
N PHE A 226 -3.28 17.87 1.12
CA PHE A 226 -2.73 16.66 0.53
C PHE A 226 -3.59 16.18 -0.63
N ALA A 227 -2.97 15.46 -1.56
CA ALA A 227 -3.65 14.68 -2.59
C ALA A 227 -2.85 13.41 -2.85
N ASN A 228 -3.54 12.32 -3.18
CA ASN A 228 -2.89 11.05 -3.51
C ASN A 228 -3.17 10.61 -4.96
N SER A 229 -2.36 9.70 -5.49
CA SER A 229 -2.43 9.24 -6.88
C SER A 229 -3.63 8.35 -7.21
N ILE A 230 -4.34 7.85 -6.20
CA ILE A 230 -5.51 6.96 -6.36
C ILE A 230 -6.84 7.71 -6.21
N ALA A 231 -6.79 8.98 -5.82
CA ALA A 231 -7.95 9.82 -5.61
C ALA A 231 -8.80 9.95 -6.86
N THR A 232 -10.11 9.82 -6.69
CA THR A 232 -11.10 10.09 -7.74
C THR A 232 -11.76 11.45 -7.49
N GLY A 233 -11.74 12.33 -8.49
CA GLY A 233 -12.33 13.68 -8.39
C GLY A 233 -11.53 14.66 -7.53
N ALA A 234 -10.26 14.38 -7.22
CA ALA A 234 -9.37 15.30 -6.54
C ALA A 234 -9.04 16.53 -7.40
N PRO A 235 -8.81 17.70 -6.79
CA PRO A 235 -8.39 18.91 -7.51
C PRO A 235 -7.01 18.75 -8.19
N SER A 236 -6.23 17.78 -7.72
CA SER A 236 -4.93 17.42 -8.24
C SER A 236 -4.69 15.92 -8.09
N LYS A 237 -3.80 15.35 -8.90
CA LYS A 237 -3.53 13.92 -8.93
C LYS A 237 -2.04 13.67 -9.17
N PRO A 238 -1.23 13.56 -8.11
CA PRO A 238 0.19 13.26 -8.24
C PRO A 238 0.41 11.87 -8.83
N GLU A 239 1.60 11.64 -9.37
CA GLU A 239 2.05 10.36 -9.92
C GLU A 239 3.28 9.83 -9.18
N VAL A 240 3.42 8.50 -9.23
CA VAL A 240 4.59 7.79 -8.72
C VAL A 240 5.68 7.82 -9.77
N CYS A 241 6.78 8.49 -9.44
CA CYS A 241 7.97 8.70 -10.24
C CYS A 241 9.22 8.44 -9.39
N PHE A 242 9.64 7.18 -9.28
CA PHE A 242 10.93 6.83 -8.68
C PHE A 242 12.08 7.29 -9.58
N ALA A 243 13.07 7.93 -8.98
CA ALA A 243 14.31 8.29 -9.68
C ALA A 243 15.33 7.14 -9.59
N ASP A 244 16.23 7.06 -10.58
CA ASP A 244 17.36 6.15 -10.51
C ASP A 244 18.30 6.53 -9.36
N THR A 245 18.57 5.54 -8.51
CA THR A 245 19.33 5.70 -7.27
C THR A 245 20.84 5.45 -7.42
N SER A 246 21.31 5.17 -8.64
CA SER A 246 22.73 4.89 -8.95
C SER A 246 23.64 6.09 -8.63
N GLY A 247 24.76 5.90 -7.94
CA GLY A 247 25.61 7.03 -7.51
C GLY A 247 25.01 7.91 -6.39
N GLY A 248 23.90 7.50 -5.77
CA GLY A 248 23.41 8.11 -4.53
C GLY A 248 24.27 7.73 -3.32
N ARG A 249 24.24 8.56 -2.27
CA ARG A 249 24.91 8.29 -1.00
C ARG A 249 24.13 7.23 -0.22
N THR A 250 24.69 6.04 -0.09
CA THR A 250 24.16 4.99 0.77
C THR A 250 24.49 5.32 2.23
N LEU A 251 23.47 5.51 3.07
CA LEU A 251 23.63 5.79 4.49
C LEU A 251 23.75 4.50 5.30
N CYS A 252 22.92 3.51 4.97
CA CYS A 252 22.92 2.16 5.52
C CYS A 252 22.67 1.14 4.41
N LYS A 253 23.32 -0.03 4.50
CA LYS A 253 22.98 -1.23 3.71
C LYS A 253 23.27 -2.47 4.55
N ASN A 254 22.33 -3.42 4.58
CA ASN A 254 22.50 -4.73 5.24
C ASN A 254 22.95 -4.64 6.71
N GLY A 255 22.37 -3.70 7.48
CA GLY A 255 22.74 -3.51 8.89
C GLY A 255 24.08 -2.80 9.12
N VAL A 256 24.68 -2.20 8.08
CA VAL A 256 25.94 -1.47 8.17
C VAL A 256 25.73 -0.03 7.71
N TYR A 257 26.05 0.94 8.56
CA TYR A 257 26.12 2.35 8.17
C TYR A 257 27.50 2.70 7.59
N PHE A 258 27.54 3.60 6.60
CA PHE A 258 28.78 3.92 5.86
C PHE A 258 29.47 5.21 6.30
N ASP A 259 28.81 6.04 7.12
CA ASP A 259 29.39 7.28 7.65
C ASP A 259 28.98 7.48 9.11
N SER A 260 29.86 7.07 10.03
CA SER A 260 29.64 7.19 11.48
C SER A 260 29.74 8.63 11.98
N THR A 261 30.37 9.53 11.22
CA THR A 261 30.64 10.91 11.69
C THR A 261 29.37 11.75 11.72
N VAL A 262 28.47 11.49 10.77
CA VAL A 262 27.17 12.16 10.67
C VAL A 262 26.04 11.37 11.33
N PHE A 263 26.28 10.14 11.78
CA PHE A 263 25.29 9.28 12.41
C PHE A 263 25.22 9.49 13.94
N THR A 264 24.03 9.30 14.53
CA THR A 264 23.80 9.31 15.97
C THR A 264 22.76 8.26 16.33
N GLY A 265 22.97 7.55 17.43
CA GLY A 265 22.08 6.48 17.88
C GLY A 265 22.46 5.10 17.33
N THR A 266 21.46 4.26 17.10
CA THR A 266 21.59 2.89 16.58
C THR A 266 20.79 2.73 15.28
N LEU A 267 21.01 1.64 14.53
CA LEU A 267 20.23 1.36 13.31
C LEU A 267 18.75 0.97 13.58
N ASP A 268 18.37 0.92 14.86
CA ASP A 268 16.99 0.77 15.33
C ASP A 268 16.44 2.17 15.64
N ASP A 269 17.08 2.86 16.59
CA ASP A 269 16.76 4.22 17.00
C ASP A 269 17.93 5.17 16.71
N GLY A 270 17.95 5.76 15.52
CA GLY A 270 19.03 6.67 15.14
C GLY A 270 18.70 7.58 13.96
N TYR A 271 19.65 8.45 13.63
CA TYR A 271 19.51 9.38 12.52
C TYR A 271 20.85 9.85 11.96
N TRP A 272 20.85 10.19 10.66
CA TRP A 272 21.96 10.83 9.96
C TRP A 272 21.73 12.34 9.87
N ARG A 273 22.79 13.12 10.09
CA ARG A 273 22.81 14.58 10.12
C ARG A 273 23.46 15.12 8.85
N LEU A 274 22.66 15.52 7.88
CA LEU A 274 23.14 15.89 6.55
C LEU A 274 22.94 17.38 6.29
N GLY A 275 24.04 18.14 6.26
CA GLY A 275 24.05 19.57 5.92
C GLY A 275 25.28 19.96 5.11
N GLY A 276 25.23 21.11 4.45
CA GLY A 276 26.33 21.61 3.62
C GLY A 276 26.77 20.63 2.54
N SER A 277 28.07 20.37 2.43
CA SER A 277 28.63 19.40 1.46
C SER A 277 28.21 17.95 1.71
N ASN A 278 27.72 17.61 2.91
CA ASN A 278 27.24 16.26 3.21
C ASN A 278 25.86 15.97 2.60
N LEU A 279 25.04 17.00 2.39
CA LEU A 279 23.75 16.85 1.71
C LEU A 279 23.88 17.02 0.18
N GLY A 280 24.83 17.84 -0.27
CA GLY A 280 25.13 18.00 -1.69
C GLY A 280 24.07 18.78 -2.47
N LEU A 281 23.42 19.76 -1.84
CA LEU A 281 22.47 20.64 -2.52
C LEU A 281 23.17 21.47 -3.60
N PRO A 282 22.53 21.74 -4.76
CA PRO A 282 23.08 22.66 -5.75
C PRO A 282 23.25 24.06 -5.17
N ALA A 283 24.24 24.80 -5.67
CA ALA A 283 24.51 26.15 -5.20
C ALA A 283 23.26 27.05 -5.32
N GLY A 284 22.89 27.73 -4.23
CA GLY A 284 21.73 28.63 -4.18
C GLY A 284 20.38 27.93 -4.00
N TYR A 285 20.32 26.60 -4.06
CA TYR A 285 19.09 25.85 -3.84
C TYR A 285 18.89 25.50 -2.35
N LYS A 286 17.62 25.41 -1.94
CA LYS A 286 17.15 25.17 -0.57
C LYS A 286 15.92 24.28 -0.58
N ILE A 287 15.58 23.73 0.59
CA ILE A 287 14.27 23.12 0.85
C ILE A 287 13.43 24.21 1.50
N ARG A 288 12.35 24.66 0.85
CA ARG A 288 11.52 25.74 1.39
C ARG A 288 10.19 25.18 1.86
N LEU A 289 9.78 25.46 3.08
CA LEU A 289 8.49 25.02 3.59
C LEU A 289 7.87 26.11 4.46
N ASN A 290 6.63 26.49 4.12
CA ASN A 290 5.89 27.56 4.78
C ASN A 290 6.70 28.88 4.84
N GLY A 291 7.39 29.21 3.75
CA GLY A 291 8.17 30.44 3.62
C GLY A 291 9.53 30.45 4.34
N VAL A 292 9.96 29.34 4.93
CA VAL A 292 11.27 29.20 5.59
C VAL A 292 12.19 28.30 4.75
N ASP A 293 13.43 28.74 4.55
CA ASP A 293 14.44 27.98 3.81
C ASP A 293 15.29 27.12 4.75
N TYR A 294 15.38 25.83 4.45
CA TYR A 294 16.21 24.85 5.11
C TYR A 294 17.30 24.38 4.14
N ASP A 295 18.48 24.07 4.67
CA ASP A 295 19.62 23.61 3.88
C ASP A 295 20.18 22.28 4.36
N SER A 296 19.52 21.68 5.34
CA SER A 296 19.98 20.48 6.03
C SER A 296 18.81 19.62 6.47
N ILE A 297 19.07 18.31 6.58
CA ILE A 297 18.07 17.33 6.99
C ILE A 297 18.64 16.38 8.05
N PHE A 298 17.75 15.90 8.90
CA PHE A 298 17.94 14.66 9.64
C PHE A 298 17.23 13.54 8.88
N VAL A 299 17.91 12.41 8.67
CA VAL A 299 17.31 11.20 8.09
C VAL A 299 17.22 10.16 9.19
N SER A 300 16.03 9.82 9.65
CA SER A 300 15.81 8.82 10.70
C SER A 300 15.83 7.40 10.17
N THR A 301 16.27 6.44 10.99
CA THR A 301 16.06 5.01 10.76
C THR A 301 14.57 4.69 10.66
N ASN A 302 13.76 5.35 11.49
CA ASN A 302 12.33 5.18 11.66
C ASN A 302 11.46 5.89 10.61
N GLY A 303 12.04 6.29 9.46
CA GLY A 303 11.27 6.83 8.33
C GLY A 303 10.72 8.26 8.51
N ILE A 304 11.35 9.05 9.38
CA ILE A 304 11.11 10.50 9.55
C ILE A 304 12.25 11.30 8.91
N LEU A 305 11.92 12.46 8.34
CA LEU A 305 12.90 13.50 8.00
C LEU A 305 12.65 14.76 8.83
N GLY A 306 13.68 15.24 9.52
CA GLY A 306 13.65 16.57 10.15
C GLY A 306 14.28 17.61 9.22
N LEU A 307 13.64 18.77 9.03
CA LEU A 307 14.26 19.88 8.30
C LEU A 307 14.94 20.84 9.28
N THR A 308 16.18 21.23 8.99
CA THR A 308 16.97 22.09 9.88
C THR A 308 17.95 22.96 9.10
N PHE A 309 18.70 23.77 9.84
CA PHE A 309 19.80 24.57 9.34
C PHE A 309 21.12 23.86 9.61
N ASN A 310 22.13 24.09 8.78
CA ASN A 310 23.44 23.46 8.91
C ASN A 310 24.10 23.71 10.27
N THR A 311 23.80 24.85 10.92
CA THR A 311 24.29 25.20 12.26
C THR A 311 23.60 24.42 13.38
N ASN A 312 22.47 23.78 13.11
CA ASN A 312 21.56 23.18 14.09
C ASN A 312 21.46 21.65 13.92
N LEU A 313 22.57 20.99 13.57
CA LEU A 313 22.68 19.53 13.47
C LEU A 313 22.90 18.84 14.83
N GLY A 314 22.38 19.42 15.91
CA GLY A 314 22.71 19.06 17.30
C GLY A 314 21.91 17.90 17.90
N ASP A 315 20.61 17.79 17.61
CA ASP A 315 19.71 16.80 18.22
C ASP A 315 18.50 16.54 17.30
N PHE A 316 18.04 15.29 17.23
CA PHE A 316 16.80 14.89 16.56
C PHE A 316 16.20 13.67 17.30
N SER A 317 14.94 13.77 17.73
CA SER A 317 14.25 12.66 18.39
C SER A 317 12.90 12.41 17.71
N PRO A 318 12.69 11.25 17.07
CA PRO A 318 11.38 10.86 16.54
C PRO A 318 10.25 11.03 17.57
N GLU A 319 9.19 11.74 17.21
CA GLU A 319 8.04 12.00 18.09
C GLU A 319 6.70 11.81 17.36
N VAL A 320 5.62 11.78 18.16
CA VAL A 320 4.24 11.71 17.64
C VAL A 320 3.84 13.02 17.00
N LEU A 321 3.20 12.95 15.83
CA LEU A 321 2.57 14.08 15.19
C LEU A 321 1.28 14.51 15.94
N PRO A 322 1.12 15.79 16.35
CA PRO A 322 2.07 16.89 16.20
C PRO A 322 3.18 16.87 17.27
N SER A 323 4.44 17.03 16.85
CA SER A 323 5.58 17.15 17.77
C SER A 323 5.62 18.53 18.40
N ALA A 324 5.84 18.58 19.71
CA ALA A 324 5.99 19.82 20.46
C ALA A 324 7.45 20.31 20.51
N THR A 325 8.42 19.44 20.25
CA THR A 325 9.86 19.70 20.40
C THR A 325 10.53 20.02 19.07
N HIS A 326 10.01 19.50 17.95
CA HIS A 326 10.58 19.74 16.63
C HIS A 326 9.68 20.64 15.78
N GLY A 327 10.31 21.63 15.13
CA GLY A 327 9.61 22.61 14.31
C GLY A 327 9.03 22.00 13.05
N VAL A 328 9.89 21.39 12.22
CA VAL A 328 9.53 20.93 10.88
C VAL A 328 9.95 19.50 10.64
N GLU A 329 8.96 18.65 10.40
CA GLU A 329 9.13 17.22 10.26
C GLU A 329 8.26 16.68 9.12
N LEU A 330 8.86 15.79 8.34
CA LEU A 330 8.20 15.05 7.29
C LEU A 330 8.10 13.61 7.77
N TYR A 331 6.92 13.03 7.66
CA TYR A 331 6.67 11.64 8.03
C TYR A 331 6.33 10.85 6.75
N PRO A 332 7.31 10.55 5.87
CA PRO A 332 7.10 9.64 4.74
C PRO A 332 6.50 8.31 5.19
N PHE A 333 7.05 7.71 6.25
CA PHE A 333 6.44 6.56 6.90
C PHE A 333 7.08 6.39 8.27
N TRP A 334 6.55 7.09 9.26
CA TRP A 334 7.06 6.92 10.60
C TRP A 334 6.58 5.60 11.18
N LYS A 335 7.54 4.77 11.53
CA LYS A 335 7.35 3.49 12.21
C LYS A 335 8.66 3.09 12.87
N ASP A 336 8.58 2.25 13.88
CA ASP A 336 9.72 1.61 14.54
C ASP A 336 10.42 0.63 13.56
N LEU A 337 11.33 1.14 12.73
CA LEU A 337 12.04 0.39 11.68
C LEU A 337 13.40 -0.05 12.20
N ASP A 338 13.55 -1.35 12.42
CA ASP A 338 14.87 -1.94 12.69
C ASP A 338 15.64 -2.18 11.39
N LEU A 339 16.69 -1.40 11.13
CA LEU A 339 17.56 -1.55 9.95
C LEU A 339 18.81 -2.40 10.21
N ARG A 340 18.93 -3.06 11.37
CA ARG A 340 20.00 -4.03 11.65
C ARG A 340 19.84 -5.29 10.80
N THR A 341 20.59 -6.34 11.10
CA THR A 341 20.49 -7.64 10.41
C THR A 341 19.07 -8.22 10.38
N GLU A 342 18.20 -7.79 11.30
CA GLU A 342 16.78 -8.18 11.36
C GLU A 342 15.97 -7.69 10.16
N ALA A 343 16.41 -6.61 9.51
CA ALA A 343 15.79 -6.05 8.31
C ALA A 343 15.88 -6.95 7.08
N GLY A 344 16.69 -8.02 7.11
CA GLY A 344 16.95 -8.89 5.97
C GLY A 344 17.94 -8.31 4.95
N PRO A 345 18.37 -9.13 3.97
CA PRO A 345 19.36 -8.75 2.97
C PRO A 345 18.84 -7.66 2.03
N ASP A 346 19.75 -6.83 1.53
CA ASP A 346 19.56 -5.65 0.70
C ASP A 346 18.68 -4.53 1.29
N SER A 347 18.39 -4.54 2.59
CA SER A 347 17.79 -3.39 3.25
C SER A 347 18.74 -2.20 3.22
N TYR A 348 18.22 -1.00 2.97
CA TYR A 348 19.06 0.19 2.85
C TYR A 348 18.31 1.49 3.19
N VAL A 349 19.10 2.52 3.50
CA VAL A 349 18.69 3.92 3.46
C VAL A 349 19.63 4.66 2.53
N LYS A 350 19.09 5.40 1.58
CA LYS A 350 19.88 6.11 0.56
C LYS A 350 19.36 7.52 0.35
N VAL A 351 20.28 8.45 0.18
CA VAL A 351 20.01 9.86 -0.16
C VAL A 351 20.68 10.20 -1.48
N LEU A 352 19.98 10.93 -2.34
CA LEU A 352 20.58 11.48 -3.56
C LEU A 352 19.96 12.81 -3.96
N VAL A 353 20.76 13.64 -4.62
CA VAL A 353 20.31 14.87 -5.27
C VAL A 353 20.42 14.68 -6.78
N ARG A 354 19.35 15.06 -7.49
CA ARG A 354 19.25 15.02 -8.96
C ARG A 354 18.64 16.30 -9.47
N GLY A 355 19.43 17.06 -10.24
CA GLY A 355 19.11 18.44 -10.61
C GLY A 355 18.57 19.22 -9.43
N THR A 356 17.28 19.54 -9.46
CA THR A 356 16.58 20.33 -8.44
C THR A 356 15.72 19.48 -7.52
N ARG A 357 16.01 18.19 -7.33
CA ARG A 357 15.26 17.33 -6.39
C ARG A 357 16.19 16.55 -5.47
N LEU A 358 15.79 16.48 -4.21
CA LEU A 358 16.37 15.63 -3.18
C LEU A 358 15.47 14.41 -3.00
N TYR A 359 16.07 13.22 -3.03
CA TYR A 359 15.39 11.96 -2.79
C TYR A 359 15.98 11.27 -1.56
N VAL A 360 15.10 10.70 -0.74
CA VAL A 360 15.46 9.81 0.35
C VAL A 360 14.64 8.53 0.22
N TYR A 361 15.29 7.38 0.25
CA TYR A 361 14.65 6.07 0.09
C TYR A 361 14.98 5.16 1.26
N TRP A 362 13.98 4.40 1.70
CA TRP A 362 14.10 3.33 2.70
C TRP A 362 13.58 2.03 2.10
N LEU A 363 14.37 0.97 2.26
CA LEU A 363 13.98 -0.41 1.98
C LEU A 363 14.26 -1.27 3.22
N ALA A 364 13.23 -1.92 3.75
CA ALA A 364 13.35 -2.96 4.75
C ALA A 364 12.70 -4.25 4.22
N ARG A 365 13.46 -5.36 4.12
CA ARG A 365 12.99 -6.63 3.51
C ARG A 365 12.38 -7.63 4.47
N THR A 366 12.69 -7.53 5.75
CA THR A 366 12.17 -8.41 6.79
C THR A 366 11.81 -7.52 7.95
N TYR A 367 10.52 -7.41 8.22
CA TYR A 367 10.03 -6.59 9.31
C TYR A 367 9.27 -7.48 10.31
N ASN A 368 9.84 -7.69 11.51
CA ASN A 368 9.31 -8.55 12.57
C ASN A 368 9.10 -7.78 13.87
N VAL A 369 7.96 -7.12 14.01
CA VAL A 369 7.41 -6.81 15.35
C VAL A 369 5.92 -7.12 15.35
N GLY A 370 5.60 -8.35 15.74
CA GLY A 370 4.26 -8.78 16.20
C GLY A 370 3.36 -9.54 15.22
N GLY A 371 3.82 -9.90 14.01
CA GLY A 371 3.03 -10.66 13.02
C GLY A 371 3.79 -11.84 12.38
N PRO A 372 3.10 -12.86 11.81
CA PRO A 372 3.74 -14.09 11.34
C PRO A 372 4.17 -14.01 9.86
N SER A 373 5.14 -13.16 9.49
CA SER A 373 5.90 -13.25 8.21
C SER A 373 6.89 -12.10 8.04
N ALA A 374 7.99 -12.35 7.30
CA ALA A 374 8.91 -11.31 6.82
C ALA A 374 8.18 -10.33 5.88
N ASP A 375 7.83 -9.14 6.38
CA ASP A 375 7.22 -8.08 5.58
C ASP A 375 8.28 -7.21 4.88
N VAL A 376 7.97 -6.76 3.65
CA VAL A 376 8.83 -5.87 2.87
C VAL A 376 8.14 -4.51 2.74
N VAL A 377 8.89 -3.45 3.04
CA VAL A 377 8.43 -2.07 2.93
C VAL A 377 9.44 -1.27 2.13
N PHE A 378 8.98 -0.67 1.03
CA PHE A 378 9.73 0.32 0.25
C PHE A 378 8.95 1.62 0.16
N PHE A 379 9.62 2.71 0.52
CA PHE A 379 9.06 4.05 0.40
C PHE A 379 10.17 5.07 0.19
N GLY A 380 9.79 6.23 -0.31
CA GLY A 380 10.70 7.35 -0.43
C GLY A 380 10.02 8.70 -0.34
N ALA A 381 10.82 9.70 -0.04
CA ALA A 381 10.46 11.11 -0.13
C ALA A 381 11.18 11.75 -1.32
N SER A 382 10.44 12.52 -2.11
CA SER A 382 10.96 13.42 -3.12
C SER A 382 10.63 14.85 -2.68
N ILE A 383 11.66 15.68 -2.57
CA ILE A 383 11.55 17.07 -2.15
C ILE A 383 12.13 17.93 -3.26
N GLU A 384 11.30 18.80 -3.83
CA GLU A 384 11.77 19.82 -4.76
C GLU A 384 12.68 20.80 -4.04
N LEU A 385 13.84 21.05 -4.62
CA LEU A 385 14.77 22.08 -4.19
C LEU A 385 14.44 23.34 -4.98
N VAL A 386 14.31 24.46 -4.27
CA VAL A 386 13.94 25.74 -4.85
C VAL A 386 15.05 26.77 -4.64
N ASN A 387 15.15 27.70 -5.58
CA ASN A 387 15.96 28.93 -5.47
C ASN A 387 15.07 30.18 -5.61
N THR A 388 13.76 29.99 -5.47
CA THR A 388 12.70 30.98 -5.58
C THR A 388 11.93 31.06 -4.26
N ALA A 389 11.04 32.06 -4.13
CA ALA A 389 10.22 32.24 -2.94
C ALA A 389 9.03 31.25 -2.82
N THR A 390 8.99 30.20 -3.66
CA THR A 390 7.92 29.19 -3.68
C THR A 390 8.28 28.02 -2.78
N ASP A 391 7.35 27.54 -1.98
CA ASP A 391 7.56 26.33 -1.17
C ASP A 391 7.87 25.12 -2.04
N SER A 392 8.74 24.25 -1.53
CA SER A 392 9.09 22.96 -2.09
C SER A 392 7.86 22.05 -2.19
N ARG A 393 7.69 21.39 -3.34
CA ARG A 393 6.79 20.24 -3.45
C ARG A 393 7.37 19.04 -2.72
N ILE A 394 6.54 18.41 -1.90
CA ILE A 394 6.92 17.26 -1.05
C ILE A 394 6.03 16.09 -1.40
N ILE A 395 6.62 15.05 -1.96
CA ILE A 395 5.93 13.84 -2.42
C ILE A 395 6.48 12.63 -1.66
N TYR A 396 5.60 11.87 -1.04
CA TYR A 396 5.92 10.54 -0.52
C TYR A 396 5.44 9.50 -1.51
N GLN A 397 6.27 8.50 -1.77
CA GLN A 397 6.05 7.50 -2.79
C GLN A 397 6.21 6.12 -2.17
N TYR A 398 5.25 5.26 -2.42
CA TYR A 398 5.20 3.88 -1.94
C TYR A 398 5.04 3.02 -3.18
N GLY A 399 5.92 2.05 -3.34
CA GLY A 399 5.99 1.33 -4.61
C GLY A 399 7.22 0.46 -4.66
N ASP A 400 7.87 0.34 -5.80
CA ASP A 400 8.57 -0.90 -6.08
C ASP A 400 10.11 -0.88 -5.94
N ALA A 401 10.70 -1.87 -5.25
CA ALA A 401 12.14 -2.18 -5.33
C ALA A 401 12.47 -3.29 -6.38
N SER A 402 11.52 -3.63 -7.25
CA SER A 402 11.35 -4.75 -8.23
C SER A 402 10.48 -5.97 -7.85
N LYS A 403 9.64 -5.83 -6.81
CA LYS A 403 8.20 -6.26 -6.67
C LYS A 403 7.90 -6.82 -5.27
N GLY A 404 8.59 -6.32 -4.24
CA GLY A 404 8.49 -6.80 -2.85
C GLY A 404 7.24 -6.35 -2.09
N THR A 405 6.02 -6.55 -2.60
CA THR A 405 4.82 -6.29 -1.80
C THR A 405 4.44 -7.56 -1.05
N THR A 406 4.71 -7.63 0.25
CA THR A 406 4.06 -8.66 1.06
C THR A 406 2.60 -8.26 1.21
N ALA A 407 1.70 -9.10 0.67
CA ALA A 407 0.27 -8.85 0.74
C ALA A 407 -0.20 -8.62 2.19
N SER A 408 0.49 -9.23 3.17
CA SER A 408 0.33 -9.02 4.60
C SER A 408 0.58 -7.56 5.02
N PHE A 409 1.72 -6.96 4.66
CA PHE A 409 2.01 -5.56 5.00
C PHE A 409 0.97 -4.63 4.40
N VAL A 410 0.70 -4.75 3.09
CA VAL A 410 -0.29 -3.94 2.37
C VAL A 410 -1.67 -4.05 3.01
N THR A 411 -2.10 -5.27 3.30
CA THR A 411 -3.40 -5.55 3.95
C THR A 411 -3.43 -4.91 5.32
N ALA A 412 -2.38 -5.07 6.13
CA ALA A 412 -2.33 -4.55 7.48
C ALA A 412 -2.29 -3.02 7.51
N VAL A 413 -1.56 -2.36 6.60
CA VAL A 413 -1.58 -0.90 6.46
C VAL A 413 -2.98 -0.43 6.08
N ASN A 414 -3.56 -1.00 5.01
CA ASN A 414 -4.84 -0.54 4.48
C ASN A 414 -5.98 -0.73 5.49
N ASN A 415 -5.97 -1.86 6.20
CA ASN A 415 -6.90 -2.16 7.29
C ASN A 415 -6.58 -1.42 8.60
N ASN A 416 -5.51 -0.62 8.62
CA ASN A 416 -5.04 0.11 9.80
C ASN A 416 -4.75 -0.81 11.01
N THR A 417 -4.27 -2.03 10.77
CA THR A 417 -3.98 -3.05 11.80
C THR A 417 -2.50 -3.16 12.16
N LEU A 418 -1.60 -2.52 11.40
CA LEU A 418 -0.20 -2.33 11.83
C LEU A 418 -0.16 -1.54 13.13
N ALA A 419 0.78 -1.83 14.02
CA ALA A 419 1.07 -1.03 15.22
C ALA A 419 1.33 0.47 14.90
N ASP A 420 1.75 1.24 15.89
CA ASP A 420 1.99 2.68 15.78
C ASP A 420 2.73 3.06 14.48
N HIS A 421 2.07 3.86 13.65
CA HIS A 421 2.63 4.41 12.42
C HIS A 421 2.00 5.78 12.12
N VAL A 422 2.71 6.62 11.36
CA VAL A 422 2.23 7.92 10.89
C VAL A 422 2.73 8.23 9.46
N ILE A 423 1.85 8.79 8.64
CA ILE A 423 2.16 9.44 7.38
C ILE A 423 1.60 10.84 7.44
N GLY A 424 2.43 11.83 7.17
CA GLY A 424 2.02 13.22 7.34
C GLY A 424 3.16 14.21 7.20
N LEU A 425 2.83 15.45 7.50
CA LEU A 425 3.75 16.57 7.43
C LEU A 425 3.44 17.55 8.56
N GLN A 426 4.48 18.05 9.20
CA GLN A 426 4.43 19.16 10.15
C GLN A 426 5.35 20.28 9.67
N SER A 427 4.80 21.48 9.46
CA SER A 427 5.59 22.69 9.20
C SER A 427 5.76 23.57 10.44
N ASN A 428 4.98 23.31 11.50
CA ASN A 428 5.13 23.83 12.87
C ASN A 428 4.07 23.18 13.78
N ASN A 429 4.14 23.47 15.09
CA ASN A 429 3.24 22.93 16.12
C ASN A 429 1.73 23.22 15.92
N ILE A 430 1.35 24.15 15.05
CA ILE A 430 -0.06 24.47 14.73
C ILE A 430 -0.42 24.20 13.26
N GLN A 431 0.54 23.80 12.44
CA GLN A 431 0.34 23.57 11.00
C GLN A 431 0.90 22.19 10.65
N TYR A 432 0.00 21.21 10.60
CA TYR A 432 0.33 19.82 10.38
C TYR A 432 -0.85 19.04 9.79
N ILE A 433 -0.54 17.89 9.20
CA ILE A 433 -1.54 16.94 8.72
C ILE A 433 -1.06 15.51 8.94
N ALA A 434 -1.95 14.68 9.50
CA ALA A 434 -1.83 13.22 9.48
C ALA A 434 -2.77 12.66 8.40
N TYR A 435 -2.18 12.10 7.32
CA TYR A 435 -2.92 11.37 6.28
C TYR A 435 -3.33 9.97 6.74
N ARG A 436 -2.44 9.31 7.51
CA ARG A 436 -2.64 8.00 8.15
C ARG A 436 -1.87 7.99 9.47
N GLN A 437 -2.50 7.63 10.59
CA GLN A 437 -1.85 7.55 11.91
C GLN A 437 -2.64 6.62 12.83
N ARG A 438 -1.97 5.67 13.49
CA ARG A 438 -2.65 4.80 14.47
C ARG A 438 -2.64 5.36 15.90
N ILE A 439 -1.74 6.29 16.19
CA ILE A 439 -1.56 6.86 17.54
C ILE A 439 -2.71 7.85 17.84
N THR A 440 -3.79 7.28 18.39
CA THR A 440 -4.97 7.84 19.08
C THR A 440 -5.84 8.97 18.50
N THR A 441 -5.53 9.69 17.42
CA THR A 441 -6.57 10.44 16.65
C THR A 441 -6.11 10.81 15.25
N LEU A 442 -6.86 10.38 14.24
CA LEU A 442 -6.62 10.68 12.83
C LEU A 442 -7.26 12.00 12.39
N THR A 443 -6.53 12.83 11.66
CA THR A 443 -7.11 13.97 10.94
C THR A 443 -7.72 13.58 9.58
N ALA A 444 -7.19 12.53 8.93
CA ALA A 444 -7.72 11.94 7.70
C ALA A 444 -7.47 10.42 7.66
N PHE A 445 -8.25 9.67 6.87
CA PHE A 445 -8.09 8.22 6.68
C PHE A 445 -8.03 8.00 5.17
N GLY A 446 -7.25 7.06 4.61
CA GLY A 446 -7.37 6.72 3.17
C GLY A 446 -6.40 5.66 2.66
N PRO A 447 -6.77 4.74 1.74
CA PRO A 447 -5.91 3.61 1.34
C PRO A 447 -4.47 4.05 1.02
N MET A 448 -3.47 3.29 1.49
CA MET A 448 -2.07 3.55 1.14
C MET A 448 -1.70 2.90 -0.20
N PHE A 449 -2.53 1.99 -0.70
CA PHE A 449 -2.33 1.34 -1.99
C PHE A 449 -3.68 1.21 -2.68
N ALA A 450 -3.70 1.30 -4.01
CA ALA A 450 -4.96 1.31 -4.77
C ALA A 450 -5.82 0.06 -4.54
N ASN A 451 -5.19 -1.07 -4.20
CA ASN A 451 -5.85 -2.35 -3.93
C ASN A 451 -5.13 -3.13 -2.81
N VAL A 452 -5.84 -4.08 -2.21
CA VAL A 452 -5.26 -5.13 -1.37
C VAL A 452 -4.42 -6.05 -2.27
N GLY A 453 -3.13 -5.75 -2.40
CA GLY A 453 -2.25 -6.42 -3.37
C GLY A 453 -1.04 -5.60 -3.83
N GLY A 454 -0.95 -4.31 -3.48
CA GLY A 454 0.31 -3.56 -3.56
C GLY A 454 0.51 -2.67 -4.79
N ALA A 455 -0.54 -2.01 -5.28
CA ALA A 455 -0.40 -0.99 -6.33
C ALA A 455 0.18 0.31 -5.77
N GLU A 456 1.14 0.92 -6.48
CA GLU A 456 1.90 2.10 -6.05
C GLU A 456 1.02 3.30 -5.67
N LEU A 457 1.53 4.13 -4.77
CA LEU A 457 0.87 5.36 -4.31
C LEU A 457 1.89 6.51 -4.25
N ALA A 458 1.47 7.68 -4.74
CA ALA A 458 2.11 8.95 -4.41
C ALA A 458 1.16 9.75 -3.53
N VAL A 459 1.67 10.36 -2.47
CA VAL A 459 0.95 11.34 -1.64
C VAL A 459 1.77 12.62 -1.66
N GLU A 460 1.19 13.69 -2.17
CA GLU A 460 1.84 15.00 -2.24
C GLU A 460 1.21 15.95 -1.22
N PHE A 461 2.05 16.75 -0.57
CA PHE A 461 1.67 17.74 0.43
C PHE A 461 2.10 19.14 -0.01
N GLY A 462 1.30 20.15 0.35
CA GLY A 462 1.64 21.54 0.07
C GLY A 462 0.58 22.53 0.53
N THR A 463 0.78 23.80 0.23
CA THR A 463 -0.09 24.90 0.69
C THR A 463 -1.25 25.21 -0.26
N ASN A 464 -1.35 24.50 -1.40
CA ASN A 464 -2.43 24.68 -2.37
C ASN A 464 -2.85 23.34 -3.00
N ALA A 465 -4.12 22.96 -2.79
CA ALA A 465 -4.67 21.69 -3.27
C ALA A 465 -4.64 21.55 -4.81
N ALA A 466 -4.71 22.65 -5.57
CA ALA A 466 -4.79 22.58 -7.04
C ALA A 466 -3.43 22.30 -7.69
N THR A 467 -2.33 22.44 -6.94
CA THR A 467 -0.97 22.33 -7.48
C THR A 467 -0.24 21.06 -7.04
N LEU A 468 -0.88 20.18 -6.26
CA LEU A 468 -0.30 18.89 -5.83
C LEU A 468 -0.38 17.87 -6.98
N ASN A 469 0.31 18.19 -8.07
CA ASN A 469 0.23 17.56 -9.38
C ASN A 469 1.62 17.14 -9.87
N ASN A 470 2.44 16.50 -9.03
CA ASN A 470 3.67 15.85 -9.50
C ASN A 470 3.37 14.85 -10.62
N LYS A 471 4.18 14.87 -11.68
CA LYS A 471 4.03 14.01 -12.87
C LYS A 471 5.36 13.42 -13.27
N CYS A 472 5.32 12.25 -13.90
CA CYS A 472 6.50 11.70 -14.55
C CYS A 472 6.59 12.27 -15.95
N ALA A 473 7.79 12.61 -16.39
CA ALA A 473 7.99 12.97 -17.78
C ALA A 473 8.14 11.72 -18.66
N THR A 474 7.48 11.74 -19.81
CA THR A 474 7.63 10.71 -20.84
C THR A 474 8.57 11.22 -21.93
N LEU A 475 9.70 10.55 -22.13
CA LEU A 475 10.59 10.74 -23.27
C LEU A 475 10.39 9.59 -24.27
N ASN A 476 9.93 9.89 -25.48
CA ASN A 476 9.90 8.92 -26.58
C ASN A 476 11.21 9.01 -27.35
N LEU A 477 12.13 8.08 -27.07
CA LEU A 477 13.48 8.09 -27.64
C LEU A 477 13.62 7.08 -28.78
N LYS A 478 14.28 7.48 -29.87
CA LYS A 478 14.85 6.57 -30.86
C LYS A 478 16.37 6.71 -30.89
N ALA A 479 17.05 5.60 -30.69
CA ALA A 479 18.49 5.47 -30.81
C ALA A 479 18.83 4.08 -31.37
N CYS A 480 19.97 3.98 -32.04
CA CYS A 480 20.47 2.75 -32.65
C CYS A 480 21.94 2.55 -32.25
N LEU A 481 22.37 1.31 -32.03
CA LEU A 481 23.78 0.93 -31.86
C LEU A 481 24.28 0.35 -33.19
N GLU A 482 25.51 0.69 -33.59
CA GLU A 482 26.04 0.34 -34.91
C GLU A 482 26.06 -1.16 -35.20
N VAL A 483 26.62 -1.94 -34.28
CA VAL A 483 26.90 -3.38 -34.46
C VAL A 483 26.17 -4.28 -33.48
N CYS A 484 25.58 -3.71 -32.43
CA CYS A 484 24.89 -4.43 -31.36
C CYS A 484 23.42 -3.96 -31.23
N PRO A 485 22.60 -4.08 -32.29
CA PRO A 485 21.23 -3.61 -32.27
C PRO A 485 20.39 -4.44 -31.28
N GLY A 486 19.65 -3.76 -30.40
CA GLY A 486 18.77 -4.42 -29.43
C GLY A 486 19.40 -4.69 -28.06
N ASP A 487 20.61 -4.21 -27.80
CA ASP A 487 21.19 -4.24 -26.46
C ASP A 487 20.76 -3.03 -25.60
N VAL A 488 21.07 -3.12 -24.31
CA VAL A 488 20.67 -2.16 -23.29
C VAL A 488 21.66 -1.00 -23.20
N ALA A 489 21.19 0.19 -23.54
CA ALA A 489 21.90 1.44 -23.29
C ALA A 489 21.37 2.14 -22.03
N THR A 490 22.21 2.95 -21.39
CA THR A 490 21.78 3.87 -20.35
C THR A 490 21.46 5.22 -20.96
N VAL A 491 20.21 5.64 -20.82
CA VAL A 491 19.71 6.95 -21.22
C VAL A 491 19.58 7.81 -19.99
N SER A 492 20.27 8.94 -19.98
CA SER A 492 20.28 9.88 -18.86
C SER A 492 19.81 11.24 -19.31
N LEU A 493 19.01 11.92 -18.49
CA LEU A 493 18.56 13.29 -18.73
C LEU A 493 19.34 14.25 -17.84
N TYR A 494 19.88 15.31 -18.41
CA TYR A 494 20.61 16.36 -17.71
C TYR A 494 19.93 17.71 -17.90
N ASN A 495 20.00 18.57 -16.89
CA ASN A 495 19.69 19.99 -17.09
C ASN A 495 20.86 20.71 -17.78
N THR A 496 20.65 21.96 -18.19
CA THR A 496 21.69 22.78 -18.85
C THR A 496 22.86 23.18 -17.94
N SER A 497 22.72 23.00 -16.63
CA SER A 497 23.82 23.16 -15.66
C SER A 497 24.55 21.85 -15.37
N CYS A 498 24.32 20.82 -16.20
CA CYS A 498 24.97 19.51 -16.12
C CYS A 498 24.69 18.71 -14.84
N GLY A 499 23.60 19.03 -14.15
CA GLY A 499 23.04 18.18 -13.11
C GLY A 499 22.22 17.06 -13.73
N LEU A 500 22.57 15.82 -13.41
CA LEU A 500 21.78 14.63 -13.76
C LEU A 500 20.39 14.73 -13.11
N ILE A 501 19.34 14.61 -13.92
CA ILE A 501 17.92 14.65 -13.51
C ILE A 501 17.42 13.23 -13.22
N ASP A 502 17.60 12.32 -14.17
CA ASP A 502 17.23 10.92 -14.01
C ASP A 502 17.90 10.06 -15.10
N SER A 503 17.91 8.75 -14.92
CA SER A 503 18.48 7.79 -15.87
C SER A 503 17.67 6.51 -15.93
N ARG A 504 17.69 5.85 -17.10
CA ARG A 504 17.01 4.60 -17.37
C ARG A 504 17.84 3.72 -18.28
N GLN A 505 17.88 2.44 -17.98
CA GLN A 505 18.36 1.44 -18.91
C GLN A 505 17.23 1.08 -19.89
N VAL A 506 17.55 1.03 -21.18
CA VAL A 506 16.57 0.77 -22.23
C VAL A 506 17.22 0.03 -23.39
N THR A 507 16.49 -0.94 -23.95
CA THR A 507 16.87 -1.61 -25.19
C THR A 507 16.76 -0.65 -26.38
N VAL A 508 17.83 -0.49 -27.14
CA VAL A 508 17.89 0.44 -28.30
C VAL A 508 18.11 -0.32 -29.60
N ASN A 509 17.20 -0.15 -30.57
CA ASN A 509 17.22 -0.88 -31.85
C ASN A 509 16.74 -0.03 -33.04
N GLY A 510 16.81 1.29 -32.93
CA GLY A 510 16.30 2.23 -33.93
C GLY A 510 14.78 2.46 -33.89
N THR A 511 14.05 1.78 -32.99
CA THR A 511 12.61 2.02 -32.79
C THR A 511 12.36 2.96 -31.62
N SER A 512 11.16 3.55 -31.58
CA SER A 512 10.79 4.51 -30.53
C SER A 512 10.44 3.77 -29.25
N VAL A 513 11.14 4.09 -28.17
CA VAL A 513 10.90 3.53 -26.84
C VAL A 513 10.47 4.63 -25.88
N PRO A 514 9.34 4.49 -25.16
CA PRO A 514 8.94 5.44 -24.13
C PRO A 514 9.73 5.19 -22.83
N LEU A 515 10.31 6.25 -22.27
CA LEU A 515 10.98 6.25 -20.98
C LEU A 515 10.23 7.15 -20.01
N SER A 516 9.95 6.65 -18.81
CA SER A 516 9.41 7.45 -17.71
C SER A 516 10.54 7.98 -16.83
N LEU A 517 10.64 9.30 -16.72
CA LEU A 517 11.69 10.03 -16.00
C LEU A 517 11.08 10.86 -14.87
N ALA A 518 11.68 10.78 -13.69
CA ALA A 518 11.36 11.63 -12.55
C ALA A 518 12.09 12.98 -12.65
N GLY A 519 11.69 13.96 -11.83
CA GLY A 519 12.49 15.19 -11.66
C GLY A 519 12.35 16.24 -12.76
N VAL A 520 11.61 15.96 -13.82
CA VAL A 520 11.36 16.92 -14.90
C VAL A 520 10.19 17.84 -14.51
N ASP A 521 10.45 19.13 -14.50
CA ASP A 521 9.42 20.13 -14.26
C ASP A 521 8.82 20.60 -15.59
N ASN A 522 7.50 20.80 -15.63
CA ASN A 522 6.77 21.35 -16.78
C ASN A 522 6.92 22.88 -16.90
N THR A 523 8.16 23.33 -16.76
CA THR A 523 8.61 24.70 -17.03
C THR A 523 9.30 24.72 -18.40
N PRO A 524 9.50 25.88 -19.05
CA PRO A 524 10.19 25.99 -20.34
C PRO A 524 11.71 25.70 -20.27
N SER A 525 12.13 24.88 -19.30
CA SER A 525 13.51 24.48 -19.09
C SER A 525 14.01 23.57 -20.21
N GLN A 526 15.28 23.75 -20.56
CA GLN A 526 15.97 22.94 -21.54
C GLN A 526 16.75 21.80 -20.86
N TYR A 527 16.88 20.68 -21.57
CA TYR A 527 17.55 19.48 -21.11
C TYR A 527 18.42 18.88 -22.22
N TYR A 528 19.39 18.06 -21.82
CA TYR A 528 20.18 17.22 -22.71
C TYR A 528 19.92 15.75 -22.40
N ILE A 529 19.87 14.93 -23.44
CA ILE A 529 19.80 13.47 -23.34
C ILE A 529 21.21 12.93 -23.61
N LYS A 530 21.74 12.16 -22.66
CA LYS A 530 22.96 11.37 -22.83
C LYS A 530 22.57 9.92 -23.10
N VAL A 531 23.10 9.33 -24.16
CA VAL A 531 23.00 7.88 -24.40
C VAL A 531 24.40 7.30 -24.30
N SER A 532 24.58 6.41 -23.34
CA SER A 532 25.84 5.70 -23.10
C SER A 532 25.61 4.20 -23.13
N HIS A 533 26.52 3.46 -23.77
CA HIS A 533 26.48 2.01 -23.87
C HIS A 533 27.86 1.43 -23.55
N LYS A 534 27.93 0.17 -23.12
CA LYS A 534 29.15 -0.45 -22.56
C LYS A 534 30.36 -0.50 -23.50
N ASN A 535 30.15 -0.47 -24.83
CA ASN A 535 31.22 -0.61 -25.82
C ASN A 535 31.25 0.50 -26.88
N SER A 536 30.37 1.50 -26.76
CA SER A 536 30.21 2.55 -27.76
C SER A 536 30.56 3.94 -27.22
N VAL A 537 30.90 4.85 -28.13
CA VAL A 537 31.11 6.26 -27.80
C VAL A 537 29.80 6.85 -27.26
N THR A 538 29.88 7.67 -26.23
CA THR A 538 28.71 8.35 -25.70
C THR A 538 28.23 9.43 -26.68
N VAL A 539 26.90 9.58 -26.82
CA VAL A 539 26.30 10.69 -27.57
C VAL A 539 25.40 11.54 -26.69
N TRP A 540 25.38 12.84 -27.00
CA TRP A 540 24.51 13.83 -26.36
C TRP A 540 23.55 14.42 -27.39
N SER A 541 22.30 14.67 -26.99
CA SER A 541 21.36 15.40 -27.83
C SER A 541 21.71 16.88 -27.93
N ASN A 542 21.15 17.57 -28.92
CA ASN A 542 20.94 19.00 -28.79
C ASN A 542 19.95 19.30 -27.66
N ALA A 543 19.85 20.57 -27.24
CA ALA A 543 18.94 20.94 -26.16
C ALA A 543 17.46 20.66 -26.56
N ILE A 544 16.74 19.98 -25.67
CA ILE A 544 15.32 19.64 -25.83
C ILE A 544 14.48 20.29 -24.74
N THR A 545 13.16 20.33 -24.94
CA THR A 545 12.18 20.80 -23.94
C THR A 545 11.06 19.78 -23.80
N PHE A 546 10.49 19.69 -22.60
CA PHE A 546 9.28 18.89 -22.36
C PHE A 546 8.06 19.81 -22.41
N THR A 547 7.03 19.41 -23.15
CA THR A 547 5.73 20.11 -23.20
C THR A 547 4.68 19.21 -22.60
N GLY A 548 4.02 19.67 -21.53
CA GLY A 548 3.03 18.86 -20.81
C GLY A 548 3.63 17.56 -20.24
N TYR A 549 4.88 17.63 -19.75
CA TYR A 549 5.66 16.47 -19.31
C TYR A 549 5.95 15.42 -20.41
N SER A 550 5.92 15.79 -21.69
CA SER A 550 6.23 14.87 -22.79
C SER A 550 7.25 15.47 -23.76
N ALA A 551 8.16 14.62 -24.26
CA ALA A 551 9.12 14.96 -25.31
C ALA A 551 9.35 13.75 -26.23
N SER A 552 9.83 14.02 -27.44
CA SER A 552 10.28 13.00 -28.38
C SER A 552 11.64 13.41 -28.95
N TYR A 553 12.56 12.46 -29.07
CA TYR A 553 13.87 12.71 -29.66
C TYR A 553 14.34 11.52 -30.51
N ASP A 554 14.88 11.81 -31.69
CA ASP A 554 15.22 10.80 -32.69
C ASP A 554 16.65 10.98 -33.20
N PHE A 555 17.60 10.27 -32.57
CA PHE A 555 19.00 10.25 -32.97
C PHE A 555 19.21 9.61 -34.36
N THR A 556 18.25 8.84 -34.86
CA THR A 556 18.43 8.04 -36.08
C THR A 556 18.29 8.84 -37.38
N THR A 557 17.91 10.12 -37.28
CA THR A 557 17.61 10.97 -38.44
C THR A 557 18.81 11.73 -39.01
N GLY A 558 19.92 11.86 -38.28
CA GLY A 558 21.11 12.54 -38.78
C GLY A 558 22.10 13.01 -37.72
N LEU A 559 23.30 13.38 -38.17
CA LEU A 559 24.32 14.04 -37.34
C LEU A 559 23.84 15.35 -36.71
N THR A 560 22.84 16.02 -37.29
CA THR A 560 22.26 17.23 -36.70
C THR A 560 21.50 16.97 -35.40
N GLN A 561 21.35 15.71 -34.98
CA GLN A 561 20.69 15.30 -33.75
C GLN A 561 21.66 15.08 -32.59
N VAL A 562 22.96 15.20 -32.81
CA VAL A 562 23.97 15.05 -31.76
C VAL A 562 24.66 16.38 -31.52
N TYR A 563 24.97 16.64 -30.25
CA TYR A 563 25.79 17.78 -29.85
C TYR A 563 27.15 17.69 -30.54
N GLY A 564 27.70 18.83 -30.98
CA GLY A 564 28.93 18.87 -31.79
C GLY A 564 28.77 18.43 -33.25
N GLY A 565 27.70 17.70 -33.58
CA GLY A 565 27.40 17.25 -34.95
C GLY A 565 28.25 16.07 -35.42
N ASN A 566 28.90 15.36 -34.50
CA ASN A 566 29.75 14.19 -34.77
C ASN A 566 29.26 12.96 -33.97
N ASN A 567 29.82 11.79 -34.20
CA ASN A 567 29.62 10.56 -33.40
C ASN A 567 28.35 9.74 -33.67
N LEU A 568 27.78 9.88 -34.87
CA LEU A 568 26.87 8.88 -35.43
C LEU A 568 27.39 8.38 -36.78
N LYS A 569 27.16 7.10 -37.06
CA LYS A 569 27.47 6.48 -38.35
C LYS A 569 26.19 6.11 -39.08
N ASN A 570 26.13 6.43 -40.37
CA ASN A 570 25.01 6.04 -41.22
C ASN A 570 25.12 4.56 -41.57
N ASN A 571 24.22 3.75 -41.02
CA ASN A 571 24.11 2.32 -41.27
C ASN A 571 22.82 2.03 -42.06
N GLY A 572 22.93 2.01 -43.40
CA GLY A 572 21.81 1.66 -44.27
C GLY A 572 20.64 2.67 -44.26
N GLY A 573 20.91 3.96 -44.01
CA GLY A 573 19.89 5.02 -43.94
C GLY A 573 19.43 5.34 -42.51
N THR A 574 19.89 4.57 -41.52
CA THR A 574 19.65 4.81 -40.08
C THR A 574 20.94 5.28 -39.44
N TRP A 575 20.91 6.39 -38.71
CA TRP A 575 22.09 6.84 -37.95
C TRP A 575 22.19 6.10 -36.61
N CYS A 576 23.36 5.49 -36.36
CA CYS A 576 23.61 4.65 -35.19
C CYS A 576 24.85 5.13 -34.44
N ILE A 577 24.86 4.94 -33.13
CA ILE A 577 25.95 5.25 -32.21
C ILE A 577 27.12 4.32 -32.52
N ILE A 578 28.30 4.91 -32.60
CA ILE A 578 29.54 4.27 -33.06
C ILE A 578 30.09 3.35 -31.96
N THR A 579 30.41 2.12 -32.33
CA THR A 579 31.05 1.15 -31.42
C THR A 579 32.57 1.35 -31.35
N GLY A 580 33.20 0.88 -30.29
CA GLY A 580 34.64 0.73 -30.18
C GLY A 580 35.30 1.51 -29.04
N ASP A 581 34.57 2.30 -28.26
CA ASP A 581 35.08 2.91 -27.02
C ASP A 581 34.80 1.91 -25.89
N VAL A 582 35.72 0.97 -25.70
CA VAL A 582 35.56 -0.17 -24.77
C VAL A 582 36.12 0.14 -23.39
N ASN A 583 37.07 1.08 -23.32
CA ASN A 583 37.72 1.51 -22.08
C ASN A 583 36.98 2.69 -21.38
N LYS A 584 36.01 3.32 -22.06
CA LYS A 584 35.20 4.46 -21.58
C LYS A 584 36.00 5.73 -21.30
N ASP A 585 37.05 5.97 -22.07
CA ASP A 585 37.81 7.21 -22.00
C ASP A 585 37.26 8.33 -22.91
N GLY A 586 36.19 8.02 -23.66
CA GLY A 586 35.52 8.95 -24.55
C GLY A 586 36.19 9.09 -25.91
N THR A 587 37.15 8.24 -26.25
CA THR A 587 37.76 8.12 -27.58
C THR A 587 37.66 6.69 -28.10
N VAL A 588 37.69 6.52 -29.42
CA VAL A 588 37.85 5.21 -30.06
C VAL A 588 39.24 5.20 -30.68
N ASP A 589 40.20 4.58 -29.99
CA ASP A 589 41.61 4.62 -30.39
C ASP A 589 42.35 3.27 -30.29
N ALA A 590 43.66 3.31 -30.50
CA ALA A 590 44.48 2.09 -30.53
C ALA A 590 44.50 1.34 -29.19
N THR A 591 44.22 2.02 -28.07
CA THR A 591 44.11 1.37 -26.77
C THR A 591 42.85 0.51 -26.70
N ASP A 592 41.71 0.99 -27.23
CA ASP A 592 40.50 0.18 -27.38
C ASP A 592 40.73 -1.02 -28.30
N GLY A 593 41.31 -0.77 -29.47
CA GLY A 593 41.65 -1.82 -30.43
C GLY A 593 42.50 -2.92 -29.80
N SER A 594 43.51 -2.53 -29.00
CA SER A 594 44.35 -3.49 -28.30
C SER A 594 43.60 -4.32 -27.25
N SER A 595 42.58 -3.75 -26.60
CA SER A 595 41.73 -4.49 -25.67
C SER A 595 40.90 -5.55 -26.39
N VAL A 596 40.30 -5.20 -27.53
CA VAL A 596 39.53 -6.15 -28.35
C VAL A 596 40.45 -7.24 -28.93
N ASP A 597 41.62 -6.86 -29.45
CA ASP A 597 42.65 -7.79 -29.97
C ASP A 597 43.06 -8.84 -28.94
N ASN A 598 43.39 -8.38 -27.71
CA ASN A 598 43.86 -9.27 -26.65
C ASN A 598 42.81 -10.31 -26.24
N ASP A 599 41.55 -9.89 -26.16
CA ASP A 599 40.43 -10.77 -25.81
C ASP A 599 40.07 -11.72 -26.96
N ALA A 600 40.10 -11.25 -28.21
CA ALA A 600 39.86 -12.06 -29.41
C ALA A 600 40.93 -13.15 -29.59
N ILE A 601 42.21 -12.81 -29.42
CA ILE A 601 43.32 -13.77 -29.47
C ILE A 601 43.20 -14.82 -28.36
N SER A 602 42.70 -14.41 -27.19
CA SER A 602 42.54 -15.28 -26.03
C SER A 602 41.25 -16.11 -26.07
N GLY A 603 40.37 -15.88 -27.05
CA GLY A 603 39.09 -16.58 -27.21
C GLY A 603 38.15 -16.38 -26.02
N VAL A 604 38.14 -15.17 -25.45
CA VAL A 604 37.36 -14.84 -24.26
C VAL A 604 35.87 -14.79 -24.63
N GLU A 605 35.04 -15.48 -23.86
CA GLU A 605 33.58 -15.31 -23.97
C GLU A 605 33.22 -13.88 -23.56
N GLY A 606 32.36 -13.19 -24.32
CA GLY A 606 31.98 -11.80 -24.05
C GLY A 606 31.42 -11.60 -22.64
N SER A 607 30.75 -12.62 -22.09
CA SER A 607 30.26 -12.59 -20.70
C SER A 607 31.37 -12.55 -19.63
N ILE A 608 32.57 -13.01 -19.96
CA ILE A 608 33.75 -13.06 -19.09
C ILE A 608 34.57 -11.75 -19.19
N SER A 609 34.65 -11.14 -20.37
CA SER A 609 35.29 -9.81 -20.53
C SER A 609 34.42 -8.65 -19.99
N GLY A 610 33.20 -8.96 -19.52
CA GLY A 610 32.20 -7.99 -19.05
C GLY A 610 31.37 -7.37 -20.18
N PHE A 611 31.50 -7.90 -21.40
CA PHE A 611 30.95 -7.43 -22.66
C PHE A 611 31.44 -6.09 -23.25
N PRO A 612 32.47 -5.33 -22.78
CA PRO A 612 32.88 -4.12 -23.50
C PRO A 612 33.61 -4.45 -24.81
N THR A 613 34.36 -5.56 -24.85
CA THR A 613 35.14 -6.00 -26.02
C THR A 613 34.36 -6.87 -26.99
N ASP A 614 33.23 -7.42 -26.56
CA ASP A 614 32.20 -8.02 -27.42
C ASP A 614 31.40 -6.87 -28.06
N LEU A 615 31.86 -6.43 -29.24
CA LEU A 615 31.32 -5.25 -29.92
C LEU A 615 29.97 -5.55 -30.53
N ASN A 616 29.81 -6.72 -31.13
CA ASN A 616 28.61 -7.12 -31.86
C ASN A 616 27.50 -7.75 -30.95
N CYS A 617 27.85 -8.05 -29.69
CA CYS A 617 26.99 -8.64 -28.66
C CYS A 617 26.48 -10.06 -28.99
N ASP A 618 27.27 -10.86 -29.69
CA ASP A 618 26.96 -12.26 -29.99
C ASP A 618 27.46 -13.25 -28.92
N ALA A 619 28.00 -12.71 -27.82
CA ALA A 619 28.57 -13.40 -26.66
C ALA A 619 29.97 -13.99 -26.85
N PHE A 620 30.62 -13.76 -27.99
CA PHE A 620 32.01 -14.12 -28.23
C PHE A 620 32.82 -12.89 -28.61
N VAL A 621 34.10 -12.85 -28.23
CA VAL A 621 35.04 -11.85 -28.76
C VAL A 621 35.85 -12.54 -29.85
N ASP A 622 35.60 -12.20 -31.11
CA ASP A 622 36.26 -12.85 -32.26
C ASP A 622 36.59 -11.90 -33.42
N GLY A 623 36.96 -12.46 -34.57
CA GLY A 623 37.36 -11.68 -35.74
C GLY A 623 36.27 -10.74 -36.28
N SER A 624 35.01 -10.96 -35.95
CA SER A 624 33.91 -10.07 -36.29
C SER A 624 33.94 -8.78 -35.46
N ASP A 625 34.29 -8.85 -34.17
CA ASP A 625 34.51 -7.69 -33.30
C ASP A 625 35.73 -6.90 -33.74
N LEU A 626 36.83 -7.59 -34.07
CA LEU A 626 38.03 -6.94 -34.61
C LEU A 626 37.69 -6.12 -35.86
N SER A 627 36.92 -6.70 -36.78
CA SER A 627 36.51 -6.00 -37.99
C SER A 627 35.65 -4.76 -37.73
N ALA A 628 34.84 -4.77 -36.67
CA ALA A 628 34.04 -3.63 -36.25
C ALA A 628 34.89 -2.55 -35.57
N GLY A 629 35.78 -2.96 -34.66
CA GLY A 629 36.68 -2.09 -33.90
C GLY A 629 37.71 -1.40 -34.78
N ASP A 630 38.48 -2.16 -35.58
CA ASP A 630 39.57 -1.65 -36.42
C ASP A 630 39.11 -0.54 -37.37
N ASN A 631 37.93 -0.74 -37.98
CA ASN A 631 37.36 0.26 -38.88
C ASN A 631 37.09 1.57 -38.15
N ASN A 632 36.59 1.54 -36.92
CA ASN A 632 36.25 2.74 -36.17
C ASN A 632 37.49 3.38 -35.51
N VAL A 633 38.44 2.58 -35.01
CA VAL A 633 39.74 3.04 -34.49
C VAL A 633 40.52 3.81 -35.54
N ALA A 634 40.49 3.37 -36.80
CA ALA A 634 41.15 4.08 -37.90
C ALA A 634 40.61 5.50 -38.15
N PHE A 635 39.35 5.78 -37.78
CA PHE A 635 38.73 7.10 -37.92
C PHE A 635 38.90 7.98 -36.68
N GLY A 636 39.19 7.41 -35.50
CA GLY A 636 39.48 8.16 -34.28
C GLY A 636 38.32 9.00 -33.76
N TYR A 637 37.15 8.38 -33.54
CA TYR A 637 35.97 9.05 -33.01
C TYR A 637 36.14 9.45 -31.54
N PHE A 638 35.46 10.51 -31.09
CA PHE A 638 35.58 11.02 -29.72
C PHE A 638 34.30 11.70 -29.25
N GLU A 639 33.96 11.56 -27.96
CA GLU A 639 32.77 12.14 -27.35
C GLU A 639 32.77 13.68 -27.46
N ASP A 640 31.69 14.23 -28.01
CA ASP A 640 31.34 15.64 -27.92
C ASP A 640 30.27 15.81 -26.83
N THR A 641 30.55 16.63 -25.81
CA THR A 641 29.67 16.80 -24.65
C THR A 641 29.32 18.29 -24.40
N PRO A 642 28.03 18.62 -24.15
CA PRO A 642 27.63 19.93 -23.66
C PRO A 642 28.02 20.16 -22.19
N CYS A 643 28.42 19.10 -21.50
CA CYS A 643 28.70 19.08 -20.08
C CYS A 643 30.16 18.68 -19.82
N PRO A 644 31.01 19.63 -19.39
CA PRO A 644 32.43 19.33 -19.16
C PRO A 644 32.56 18.29 -18.05
N SER A 645 33.37 17.25 -18.26
CA SER A 645 33.73 16.37 -17.16
C SER A 645 34.62 17.16 -16.17
N PRO A 646 34.66 16.79 -14.87
CA PRO A 646 35.54 17.43 -13.90
C PRO A 646 37.04 17.42 -14.26
N ASN A 647 37.47 16.70 -15.32
CA ASN A 647 38.88 16.49 -15.65
C ASN A 647 39.30 16.99 -17.06
N ASP A 648 38.47 17.71 -17.82
CA ASP A 648 38.76 17.98 -19.25
C ASP A 648 39.59 19.23 -19.59
N PHE A 649 40.26 19.86 -18.62
CA PHE A 649 41.36 20.78 -18.97
C PHE A 649 42.71 20.05 -19.06
N VAL A 650 42.79 19.09 -19.98
CA VAL A 650 44.07 18.74 -20.59
C VAL A 650 43.99 19.15 -22.06
N VAL A 651 44.62 20.28 -22.37
CA VAL A 651 45.01 20.61 -23.74
C VAL A 651 45.84 19.42 -24.23
N LYS A 652 45.28 18.59 -25.11
CA LYS A 652 45.97 17.45 -25.74
C LYS A 652 46.99 18.00 -26.76
N GLU A 653 48.12 18.47 -26.27
CA GLU A 653 49.29 18.76 -27.11
C GLU A 653 50.14 17.48 -27.22
N ARG A 654 50.48 17.08 -28.45
CA ARG A 654 51.23 15.86 -28.74
C ARG A 654 52.68 16.03 -28.29
N VAL A 655 53.05 15.46 -27.14
CA VAL A 655 54.46 15.33 -26.73
C VAL A 655 54.95 13.92 -27.08
N PRO A 656 55.98 13.76 -27.93
CA PRO A 656 56.57 12.45 -28.17
C PRO A 656 57.58 12.13 -27.06
N GLY A 657 57.29 11.10 -26.27
CA GLY A 657 58.21 10.52 -25.28
C GLY A 657 57.70 9.17 -24.78
N PRO A 658 58.58 8.19 -24.53
CA PRO A 658 58.17 6.85 -24.10
C PRO A 658 57.99 6.82 -22.57
N PHE A 659 57.00 6.03 -22.14
CA PHE A 659 56.58 5.74 -20.76
C PHE A 659 55.59 6.72 -20.13
N ASP A 660 54.31 6.36 -20.21
CA ASP A 660 53.34 6.67 -19.16
C ASP A 660 52.43 5.47 -18.93
N GLY A 661 52.40 5.01 -17.68
CA GLY A 661 51.35 4.14 -17.17
C GLY A 661 50.55 4.94 -16.18
N TYR A 662 49.26 5.17 -16.47
CA TYR A 662 48.29 5.62 -15.49
C TYR A 662 47.00 4.81 -15.68
N ILE A 663 46.67 4.08 -14.61
CA ILE A 663 45.43 3.33 -14.42
C ILE A 663 44.37 4.33 -13.96
N ALA A 664 43.26 4.41 -14.68
CA ALA A 664 41.98 4.85 -14.13
C ALA A 664 41.02 3.66 -14.19
N LEU A 665 40.55 3.20 -13.03
CA LEU A 665 39.42 2.27 -12.94
C LEU A 665 38.32 2.90 -12.08
N PRO A 666 37.03 2.63 -12.38
CA PRO A 666 35.90 3.03 -11.54
C PRO A 666 35.89 2.30 -10.19
N GLU A 667 35.53 3.02 -9.13
CA GLU A 667 35.51 2.54 -7.75
C GLU A 667 34.15 1.90 -7.41
N GLN A 668 34.07 0.57 -7.50
CA GLN A 668 33.30 -0.32 -6.62
C GLN A 668 33.50 -1.79 -7.04
N ASP A 669 34.62 -2.40 -6.64
CA ASP A 669 34.76 -3.85 -6.33
C ASP A 669 36.20 -4.26 -5.97
N LYS A 670 36.85 -3.53 -5.05
CA LYS A 670 38.16 -3.95 -4.49
C LYS A 670 38.23 -3.89 -2.97
N ARG A 671 37.15 -4.27 -2.27
CA ARG A 671 37.22 -4.77 -0.89
C ARG A 671 36.25 -5.91 -0.63
N SER A 672 36.60 -7.09 -1.14
CA SER A 672 36.45 -8.36 -0.41
C SER A 672 36.91 -9.50 -1.31
N ILE A 673 38.14 -9.95 -1.13
CA ILE A 673 38.59 -11.36 -1.28
C ILE A 673 40.08 -11.49 -0.91
N ASP A 674 40.83 -10.37 -0.81
CA ASP A 674 42.26 -10.44 -0.44
C ASP A 674 42.61 -10.08 1.03
N GLU A 675 41.63 -9.69 1.84
CA GLU A 675 41.81 -9.40 3.28
C GLU A 675 41.18 -10.42 4.26
N ILE A 676 40.50 -11.47 3.76
CA ILE A 676 39.98 -12.57 4.62
C ILE A 676 40.86 -13.83 4.58
N ASN A 677 41.80 -13.96 3.64
CA ASN A 677 42.70 -15.13 3.56
C ASN A 677 44.15 -14.87 4.03
N LYS A 678 44.48 -13.68 4.56
CA LYS A 678 45.85 -13.37 5.05
C LYS A 678 46.01 -13.32 6.57
N THR A 679 44.97 -13.63 7.34
CA THR A 679 45.04 -13.61 8.82
C THR A 679 45.07 -15.00 9.48
N ASN A 680 45.09 -16.11 8.71
CA ASN A 680 45.15 -17.47 9.28
C ASN A 680 46.38 -18.32 8.90
N ILE A 681 47.44 -17.74 8.33
CA ILE A 681 48.72 -18.45 8.12
C ILE A 681 49.92 -17.62 8.60
N LYS A 682 49.86 -17.18 9.87
CA LYS A 682 51.02 -16.82 10.68
C LYS A 682 50.69 -17.04 12.15
N ASN A 683 50.41 -18.29 12.52
CA ASN A 683 50.55 -18.87 13.86
C ASN A 683 50.11 -20.34 13.86
N ALA A 684 50.90 -21.22 13.23
CA ALA A 684 51.07 -22.63 13.61
C ALA A 684 51.99 -23.35 12.62
N LYS A 685 53.24 -23.54 13.05
CA LYS A 685 54.29 -24.45 12.53
C LYS A 685 54.86 -24.19 11.14
#